data_AF-A0A2T7PEH3-F1
#
_entry.id   AF-A0A2T7PEH3-F1
#
_cell.length_a   1.000
_cell.length_b   1.000
_cell.length_c   1.000
_cell.angle_alpha   90.00
_cell.angle_beta   90.00
_cell.angle_gamma   90.00
#
_symmetry.space_group_name_H-M   'P 1'
#
loop_
_entity.id
_entity.type
_entity.pdbx_description
1 polymer ?
#
loop_
_entity_poly.entity_id
_entity_poly.type
_entity_poly.pdbx_seq_one_letter_code
_entity_poly.pdbx_strand_id
1 'polypeptide(L)'
;MGPLTAFIAWTVSSYACHQLAKVFLTNVSNLLPHVTPVTMAAALTVTQMFFCWMLTTTSWKIRLADVAKNKERISEKNNHFHNNYRVALVMHVLSTFLTNWSLARTEAASTLAIKLMEPLVSAVAQRVWHGEPLSNSVWVSLPLVIGGAVVFVSDDPLSVQHALSAGVVLAMGSNVLLAVRNLAIKGLHSGQLNLGPRRFSWSVGGVLVGMSVLVLTAVWWLEIVDIVSRRSTRAVTSLLLSGAFHVTYSLISTSVILRALDVVSHSMANVIKRVLVVALLYFSGSRSASGVNVAGLMVTIVGLAVYVREKTHSKTNTCTKRITFHSFKGGASSQCRHLTKVLFVTCPILLIGWHLSGIIMYDIDNMAPASPYGLRWPGRPHNFMLLSQWADFLSLDYTRHPFDTDRLAPTLHTNDEVVWEMQRLHVQVLTSLLAGRRHAMLMDFATYENKGDAAITAGQVALLKRLNVTIVFSCSTYLCNDKSLTKAREISKTYNSTSLIILLQGGGNVLGYPGFDTAGKRILNLFPDFPSLLFSQSIWLHKGNQAHLNKCREIYSHRENLTIFLRDRQSLGLAQKHFPGTKLMLMPDMAFGLGLVPRTMPPTHDILWIKRADDESSGYKVPEIPTNLSVYVGDWREWKTNQGNTPMETSFLMAFNGLSFLQRGRVVITDRLHGHILSVLLGIPHVLIDNPPYFKLSSFRRSWTAGLSNTVLVTTGEDALEEAQKLLKKYNNYLPNVVRP
;
A
#
# COMPACT_ATOMS: atom_id res chain seq x y z
N MET A 1 32.59 12.38 -18.77
CA MET A 1 31.33 12.55 -18.03
C MET A 1 31.49 13.76 -17.13
N GLY A 2 30.56 14.72 -17.15
CA GLY A 2 30.59 15.84 -16.21
C GLY A 2 30.29 15.38 -14.77
N PRO A 3 30.72 16.12 -13.73
CA PRO A 3 30.48 15.76 -12.32
C PRO A 3 28.98 15.60 -12.00
N LEU A 4 28.15 16.48 -12.55
CA LEU A 4 26.69 16.44 -12.37
C LEU A 4 26.07 15.19 -13.00
N THR A 5 26.45 14.85 -14.23
CA THR A 5 25.96 13.65 -14.92
C THR A 5 26.35 12.38 -14.16
N ALA A 6 27.57 12.31 -13.63
CA ALA A 6 28.03 11.18 -12.81
C ALA A 6 27.22 11.06 -11.51
N PHE A 7 26.92 12.18 -10.86
CA PHE A 7 26.09 12.21 -9.66
C PHE A 7 24.64 11.78 -9.93
N ILE A 8 24.03 12.21 -11.04
CA ILE A 8 22.69 11.78 -11.44
C ILE A 8 22.66 10.27 -11.74
N ALA A 9 23.60 9.78 -12.54
CA ALA A 9 23.69 8.36 -12.87
C ALA A 9 23.90 7.49 -11.62
N TRP A 10 24.75 7.95 -10.69
CA TRP A 10 24.94 7.31 -9.40
C TRP A 10 23.65 7.27 -8.57
N THR A 11 22.87 8.37 -8.58
CA THR A 11 21.61 8.50 -7.86
C THR A 11 20.57 7.50 -8.36
N VAL A 12 20.31 7.51 -9.67
CA VAL A 12 19.30 6.65 -10.31
C VAL A 12 19.65 5.17 -10.16
N SER A 13 20.90 4.79 -10.43
CA SER A 13 21.34 3.39 -10.31
C SER A 13 21.33 2.90 -8.86
N SER A 14 21.68 3.74 -7.89
CA SER A 14 21.61 3.41 -6.46
C SER A 14 20.16 3.22 -5.99
N TYR A 15 19.24 4.09 -6.43
CA TYR A 15 17.81 3.97 -6.12
C TYR A 15 17.21 2.68 -6.69
N ALA A 16 17.41 2.44 -7.99
CA ALA A 16 16.91 1.24 -8.66
C ALA A 16 17.41 -0.04 -7.99
N CYS A 17 18.70 -0.11 -7.63
CA CYS A 17 19.27 -1.26 -6.93
C CYS A 17 18.54 -1.57 -5.62
N HIS A 18 18.32 -0.56 -4.77
CA HIS A 18 17.72 -0.75 -3.45
C HIS A 18 16.23 -1.03 -3.52
N GLN A 19 15.51 -0.41 -4.47
CA GLN A 19 14.10 -0.71 -4.69
C GLN A 19 13.89 -2.14 -5.19
N LEU A 20 14.65 -2.55 -6.20
CA LEU A 20 14.57 -3.92 -6.72
C LEU A 20 15.01 -4.96 -5.69
N ALA A 21 16.02 -4.64 -4.86
CA ALA A 21 16.39 -5.46 -3.71
C ALA A 21 15.21 -5.64 -2.73
N LYS A 22 14.47 -4.57 -2.42
CA LYS A 22 13.31 -4.66 -1.53
C LYS A 22 12.17 -5.47 -2.17
N VAL A 23 11.89 -5.27 -3.45
CA VAL A 23 10.90 -6.07 -4.20
C VAL A 23 11.26 -7.55 -4.16
N PHE A 24 12.52 -7.92 -4.35
CA PHE A 24 12.99 -9.31 -4.22
C PHE A 24 12.72 -9.86 -2.81
N LEU A 25 13.21 -9.16 -1.78
CA LEU A 25 13.11 -9.60 -0.39
C LEU A 25 11.64 -9.79 0.04
N THR A 26 10.75 -8.87 -0.36
CA THR A 26 9.32 -8.96 -0.05
C THR A 26 8.65 -10.12 -0.80
N ASN A 27 8.94 -10.32 -2.08
CA ASN A 27 8.33 -11.41 -2.86
C ASN A 27 8.80 -12.79 -2.37
N VAL A 28 10.09 -12.95 -2.06
CA VAL A 28 10.62 -14.23 -1.55
C VAL A 28 10.09 -14.54 -0.15
N SER A 29 10.00 -13.55 0.73
CA SER A 29 9.41 -13.73 2.07
C SER A 29 7.97 -14.23 2.00
N ASN A 30 7.22 -13.83 0.97
CA ASN A 30 5.84 -14.25 0.75
C ASN A 30 5.73 -15.61 0.02
N LEU A 31 6.71 -15.97 -0.80
CA LEU A 31 6.76 -17.24 -1.54
C LEU A 31 7.26 -18.39 -0.67
N LEU A 32 8.22 -18.13 0.22
CA LEU A 32 8.91 -19.14 1.01
C LEU A 32 9.02 -18.68 2.48
N PRO A 33 7.93 -18.75 3.27
CA PRO A 33 7.88 -18.21 4.63
C PRO A 33 8.87 -18.88 5.60
N HIS A 34 9.34 -20.10 5.31
CA HIS A 34 10.37 -20.79 6.08
C HIS A 34 11.80 -20.25 5.86
N VAL A 35 12.01 -19.42 4.83
CA VAL A 35 13.32 -18.85 4.51
C VAL A 35 13.55 -17.62 5.37
N THR A 36 14.56 -17.69 6.25
CA THR A 36 14.88 -16.59 7.16
C THR A 36 15.28 -15.29 6.42
N PRO A 37 15.10 -14.10 7.04
CA PRO A 37 15.60 -12.84 6.47
C PRO A 37 17.10 -12.84 6.16
N VAL A 38 17.88 -13.61 6.91
CA VAL A 38 19.34 -13.74 6.73
C VAL A 38 19.66 -14.46 5.41
N THR A 39 18.95 -15.56 5.14
CA THR A 39 19.18 -16.39 3.95
C THR A 39 18.77 -15.66 2.68
N MET A 40 17.65 -14.91 2.71
CA MET A 40 17.26 -14.04 1.60
C MET A 40 18.28 -12.93 1.34
N ALA A 41 18.77 -12.28 2.40
CA ALA A 41 19.80 -11.25 2.29
C ALA A 41 21.14 -11.82 1.78
N ALA A 42 21.50 -13.03 2.20
CA ALA A 42 22.68 -13.73 1.70
C ALA A 42 22.56 -14.02 0.21
N ALA A 43 21.44 -14.58 -0.25
CA ALA A 43 21.19 -14.86 -1.66
C ALA A 43 21.30 -13.60 -2.53
N LEU A 44 20.64 -12.51 -2.12
CA LEU A 44 20.73 -11.21 -2.80
C LEU A 44 22.16 -10.68 -2.86
N THR A 45 22.89 -10.79 -1.75
CA THR A 45 24.28 -10.33 -1.67
C THR A 45 25.21 -11.16 -2.54
N VAL A 46 25.04 -12.49 -2.57
CA VAL A 46 25.81 -13.39 -3.44
C VAL A 46 25.58 -13.02 -4.91
N THR A 47 24.34 -12.78 -5.33
CA THR A 47 24.06 -12.32 -6.69
C THR A 47 24.72 -10.97 -6.99
N GLN A 48 24.58 -9.98 -6.10
CA GLN A 48 25.21 -8.67 -6.28
C GLN A 48 26.75 -8.78 -6.37
N MET A 49 27.37 -9.61 -5.53
CA MET A 49 28.82 -9.84 -5.56
C MET A 49 29.26 -10.63 -6.78
N PHE A 50 28.45 -11.57 -7.28
CA PHE A 50 28.72 -12.29 -8.52
C PHE A 50 28.81 -11.34 -9.71
N PHE A 51 27.87 -10.40 -9.84
CA PHE A 51 27.93 -9.36 -10.87
C PHE A 51 29.19 -8.48 -10.69
N CYS A 52 29.56 -8.10 -9.46
CA CYS A 52 30.80 -7.34 -9.19
C CYS A 52 32.06 -8.13 -9.60
N TRP A 53 32.12 -9.41 -9.25
CA TRP A 53 33.25 -10.31 -9.53
C TRP A 53 33.46 -10.54 -11.03
N MET A 54 32.39 -10.80 -11.77
CA MET A 54 32.44 -10.98 -13.23
C MET A 54 33.00 -9.75 -13.97
N LEU A 55 32.61 -8.55 -13.52
CA LEU A 55 33.09 -7.30 -14.12
C LEU A 55 34.53 -6.93 -13.70
N THR A 56 34.98 -7.38 -12.53
CA THR A 56 36.32 -7.05 -11.99
C THR A 56 37.41 -8.05 -12.36
N THR A 57 37.12 -9.35 -12.46
CA THR A 57 38.10 -10.41 -12.81
C THR A 57 38.62 -10.33 -14.24
N THR A 58 37.74 -9.99 -15.17
CA THR A 58 38.08 -9.78 -16.59
C THR A 58 38.97 -8.56 -16.79
N SER A 59 38.90 -7.60 -15.86
CA SER A 59 39.75 -6.40 -15.82
C SER A 59 41.16 -6.69 -15.26
N TRP A 60 41.34 -7.75 -14.46
CA TRP A 60 42.61 -8.09 -13.81
C TRP A 60 43.58 -8.86 -14.72
N LYS A 61 43.07 -9.79 -15.55
CA LYS A 61 43.90 -10.59 -16.50
C LYS A 61 44.66 -9.73 -17.52
N ILE A 62 44.10 -8.59 -17.94
CA ILE A 62 44.72 -7.69 -18.92
C ILE A 62 45.93 -6.93 -18.33
N ARG A 63 45.97 -6.69 -17.00
CA ARG A 63 47.05 -5.95 -16.35
C ARG A 63 48.29 -6.78 -16.03
N LEU A 64 48.17 -8.08 -15.76
CA LEU A 64 49.36 -8.92 -15.55
C LEU A 64 50.25 -8.96 -16.80
N ALA A 65 49.65 -8.86 -17.99
CA ALA A 65 50.37 -8.72 -19.26
C ALA A 65 51.06 -7.35 -19.43
N ASP A 66 50.46 -6.25 -18.98
CA ASP A 66 51.02 -4.89 -19.09
C ASP A 66 52.06 -4.56 -17.99
N VAL A 67 51.91 -5.11 -16.78
CA VAL A 67 52.83 -4.88 -15.64
C VAL A 67 54.09 -5.73 -15.78
N ALA A 68 54.05 -6.87 -16.49
CA ALA A 68 55.22 -7.67 -16.81
C ALA A 68 56.33 -6.91 -17.58
N LYS A 69 56.02 -5.73 -18.14
CA LYS A 69 56.95 -4.91 -18.91
C LYS A 69 57.81 -3.91 -18.11
N ASN A 70 57.47 -3.58 -16.86
CA ASN A 70 58.23 -2.61 -16.06
C ASN A 70 58.47 -3.15 -14.65
N LYS A 71 59.50 -4.00 -14.54
CA LYS A 71 60.04 -4.49 -13.27
C LYS A 71 61.18 -3.58 -12.84
N GLU A 72 61.00 -2.89 -11.71
CA GLU A 72 62.01 -2.58 -10.66
C GLU A 72 61.61 -1.31 -9.89
N ARG A 73 61.02 -1.51 -8.69
CA ARG A 73 60.78 -0.59 -7.54
C ARG A 73 59.42 -0.87 -6.86
N ILE A 74 59.10 -2.13 -6.52
CA ILE A 74 57.74 -2.50 -6.06
C ILE A 74 57.76 -3.59 -4.97
N SER A 75 58.55 -3.45 -3.90
CA SER A 75 58.53 -4.40 -2.77
C SER A 75 57.64 -3.90 -1.61
N GLU A 76 57.98 -2.77 -0.97
CA GLU A 76 57.20 -2.26 0.18
C GLU A 76 55.86 -1.59 -0.19
N LYS A 77 55.82 -0.82 -1.29
CA LYS A 77 54.57 -0.23 -1.82
C LYS A 77 53.52 -1.29 -2.18
N ASN A 78 53.93 -2.53 -2.42
CA ASN A 78 53.05 -3.62 -2.81
C ASN A 78 52.27 -4.19 -1.61
N ASN A 79 52.87 -4.25 -0.42
CA ASN A 79 52.20 -4.79 0.78
C ASN A 79 51.09 -3.88 1.30
N HIS A 80 51.34 -2.57 1.39
CA HIS A 80 50.30 -1.61 1.81
C HIS A 80 49.16 -1.55 0.78
N PHE A 81 49.47 -1.72 -0.50
CA PHE A 81 48.47 -1.81 -1.58
C PHE A 81 47.59 -3.06 -1.45
N HIS A 82 48.20 -4.24 -1.27
CA HIS A 82 47.47 -5.49 -1.10
C HIS A 82 46.59 -5.47 0.16
N ASN A 83 47.07 -4.88 1.25
CA ASN A 83 46.29 -4.73 2.49
C ASN A 83 45.09 -3.80 2.29
N ASN A 84 45.27 -2.62 1.70
CA ASN A 84 44.15 -1.70 1.41
C ASN A 84 43.13 -2.33 0.46
N TYR A 85 43.57 -3.09 -0.54
CA TYR A 85 42.69 -3.79 -1.46
C TYR A 85 41.87 -4.88 -0.76
N ARG A 86 42.51 -5.71 0.08
CA ARG A 86 41.84 -6.75 0.88
C ARG A 86 40.81 -6.14 1.83
N VAL A 87 41.18 -5.07 2.52
CA VAL A 87 40.26 -4.34 3.41
C VAL A 87 39.09 -3.79 2.62
N ALA A 88 39.32 -3.11 1.50
CA ALA A 88 38.25 -2.57 0.67
C ALA A 88 37.28 -3.65 0.17
N LEU A 89 37.79 -4.81 -0.24
CA LEU A 89 36.98 -5.94 -0.70
C LEU A 89 36.11 -6.52 0.42
N VAL A 90 36.73 -6.89 1.56
CA VAL A 90 36.03 -7.49 2.71
C VAL A 90 34.96 -6.55 3.24
N MET A 91 35.31 -5.27 3.40
CA MET A 91 34.37 -4.25 3.88
C MET A 91 33.24 -4.02 2.89
N HIS A 92 33.49 -4.08 1.58
CA HIS A 92 32.43 -3.97 0.57
C HIS A 92 31.43 -5.13 0.67
N VAL A 93 31.90 -6.38 0.71
CA VAL A 93 31.03 -7.56 0.83
C VAL A 93 30.21 -7.50 2.12
N LEU A 94 30.88 -7.28 3.25
CA LEU A 94 30.23 -7.29 4.56
C LEU A 94 29.23 -6.13 4.69
N SER A 95 29.58 -4.92 4.22
CA SER A 95 28.67 -3.78 4.25
C SER A 95 27.41 -4.00 3.39
N THR A 96 27.56 -4.64 2.22
CA THR A 96 26.43 -4.99 1.36
C THR A 96 25.54 -6.04 2.00
N PHE A 97 26.14 -7.07 2.61
CA PHE A 97 25.40 -8.09 3.36
C PHE A 97 24.57 -7.48 4.51
N LEU A 98 25.19 -6.68 5.38
CA LEU A 98 24.49 -6.03 6.49
C LEU A 98 23.39 -5.08 6.00
N THR A 99 23.61 -4.40 4.87
CA THR A 99 22.59 -3.55 4.23
C THR A 99 21.37 -4.37 3.80
N ASN A 100 21.60 -5.45 3.05
CA ASN A 100 20.51 -6.29 2.54
C ASN A 100 19.78 -6.99 3.68
N TRP A 101 20.49 -7.36 4.74
CA TRP A 101 19.91 -7.96 5.93
C TRP A 101 19.04 -6.97 6.72
N SER A 102 19.49 -5.71 6.84
CA SER A 102 18.65 -4.64 7.38
C SER A 102 17.38 -4.45 6.55
N LEU A 103 17.49 -4.39 5.22
CA LEU A 103 16.35 -4.27 4.30
C LEU A 103 15.38 -5.45 4.38
N ALA A 104 15.86 -6.64 4.74
CA ALA A 104 15.01 -7.82 4.93
C ALA A 104 14.22 -7.77 6.24
N ARG A 105 14.70 -7.05 7.26
CA ARG A 105 14.08 -6.98 8.60
C ARG A 105 13.32 -5.69 8.89
N THR A 106 13.58 -4.63 8.12
CA THR A 106 12.98 -3.30 8.35
C THR A 106 12.44 -2.72 7.07
N GLU A 107 11.60 -1.71 7.18
CA GLU A 107 11.15 -0.94 6.03
C GLU A 107 12.34 -0.26 5.34
N ALA A 108 12.24 -0.10 4.02
CA ALA A 108 13.31 0.52 3.23
C ALA A 108 13.59 1.95 3.69
N ALA A 109 12.54 2.71 4.04
CA ALA A 109 12.65 4.07 4.56
C ALA A 109 13.46 4.13 5.86
N SER A 110 13.18 3.25 6.83
CA SER A 110 13.92 3.20 8.11
C SER A 110 15.38 2.82 7.92
N THR A 111 15.68 1.82 7.08
CA THR A 111 17.07 1.47 6.74
C THR A 111 17.78 2.66 6.09
N LEU A 112 17.13 3.35 5.15
CA LEU A 112 17.72 4.51 4.46
C LEU A 112 17.94 5.70 5.40
N ALA A 113 17.01 5.94 6.34
CA ALA A 113 17.13 6.97 7.37
C ALA A 113 18.35 6.75 8.26
N ILE A 114 18.56 5.53 8.75
CA ILE A 114 19.73 5.20 9.59
C ILE A 114 21.03 5.35 8.80
N LYS A 115 21.01 5.05 7.51
CA LYS A 115 22.18 5.25 6.67
C LYS A 115 22.55 6.72 6.50
N LEU A 116 21.65 7.68 6.78
CA LEU A 116 21.97 9.12 6.75
C LEU A 116 23.05 9.49 7.79
N MET A 117 23.33 8.61 8.76
CA MET A 117 24.41 8.74 9.74
C MET A 117 25.82 8.47 9.16
N GLU A 118 25.93 8.01 7.91
CA GLU A 118 27.19 7.70 7.23
C GLU A 118 28.24 8.83 7.30
N PRO A 119 27.90 10.12 7.20
CA PRO A 119 28.88 11.20 7.31
C PRO A 119 29.50 11.36 8.69
N LEU A 120 28.74 11.15 9.76
CA LEU A 120 29.26 11.18 11.12
C LEU A 120 30.31 10.08 11.32
N VAL A 121 29.94 8.86 10.92
CA VAL A 121 30.83 7.70 11.00
C VAL A 121 32.07 7.88 10.12
N SER A 122 31.92 8.46 8.94
CA SER A 122 33.02 8.76 8.03
C SER A 122 33.97 9.82 8.58
N ALA A 123 33.45 10.85 9.26
CA ALA A 123 34.26 11.90 9.88
C ALA A 123 35.06 11.35 11.07
N VAL A 124 34.42 10.55 11.94
CA VAL A 124 35.10 9.86 13.04
C VAL A 124 36.16 8.90 12.51
N ALA A 125 35.82 8.08 11.51
CA ALA A 125 36.77 7.14 10.91
C ALA A 125 37.96 7.87 10.26
N GLN A 126 37.74 8.99 9.57
CA GLN A 126 38.81 9.81 9.01
C GLN A 126 39.72 10.37 10.09
N ARG A 127 39.17 10.85 11.21
CA ARG A 127 39.96 11.36 12.36
C ARG A 127 40.80 10.26 13.00
N VAL A 128 40.21 9.08 13.24
CA VAL A 128 40.93 7.92 13.80
C VAL A 128 42.02 7.43 12.86
N TRP A 129 41.79 7.48 11.54
CA TRP A 129 42.71 6.94 10.54
C TRP A 129 43.86 7.90 10.18
N HIS A 130 43.61 9.21 10.12
CA HIS A 130 44.60 10.22 9.69
C HIS A 130 45.15 11.07 10.83
N GLY A 131 44.57 11.04 12.03
CA GLY A 131 45.03 11.82 13.19
C GLY A 131 44.75 13.33 13.11
N GLU A 132 44.14 13.84 12.03
CA GLU A 132 43.84 15.27 11.87
C GLU A 132 42.53 15.69 12.56
N PRO A 133 42.50 16.85 13.24
CA PRO A 133 41.27 17.37 13.84
C PRO A 133 40.26 17.80 12.76
N LEU A 134 39.00 17.39 12.94
CA LEU A 134 37.88 17.86 12.11
C LEU A 134 37.65 19.35 12.34
N SER A 135 37.33 20.10 11.29
CA SER A 135 37.09 21.53 11.39
C SER A 135 35.79 21.85 12.16
N ASN A 136 35.71 23.05 12.74
CA ASN A 136 34.59 23.43 13.60
C ASN A 136 33.24 23.47 12.85
N SER A 137 33.19 23.79 11.55
CA SER A 137 31.92 23.66 10.80
C SER A 137 31.45 22.22 10.62
N VAL A 138 32.36 21.24 10.57
CA VAL A 138 31.98 19.83 10.38
C VAL A 138 31.19 19.35 11.60
N TRP A 139 31.58 19.81 12.80
CA TRP A 139 30.85 19.54 14.05
C TRP A 139 29.47 20.20 14.12
N VAL A 140 29.28 21.36 13.50
CA VAL A 140 27.98 22.05 13.47
C VAL A 140 27.09 21.53 12.35
N SER A 141 27.64 21.27 11.17
CA SER A 141 26.89 20.85 9.98
C SER A 141 26.44 19.40 10.04
N LEU A 142 27.23 18.48 10.61
CA LEU A 142 26.89 17.06 10.67
C LEU A 142 25.58 16.79 11.45
N PRO A 143 25.39 17.28 12.69
CA PRO A 143 24.15 17.09 13.42
C PRO A 143 22.93 17.69 12.73
N LEU A 144 23.08 18.86 12.09
CA LEU A 144 22.00 19.52 11.34
C LEU A 144 21.58 18.71 10.12
N VAL A 145 22.55 18.26 9.31
CA VAL A 145 22.30 17.44 8.12
C VAL A 145 21.65 16.12 8.51
N ILE A 146 22.15 15.47 9.56
CA ILE A 146 21.67 14.17 10.02
C ILE A 146 20.27 14.28 10.65
N GLY A 147 20.10 15.18 11.62
CA GLY A 147 18.85 15.37 12.34
C GLY A 147 17.73 15.82 11.40
N GLY A 148 18.02 16.80 10.53
CA GLY A 148 17.08 17.23 9.50
C GLY A 148 16.68 16.10 8.56
N ALA A 149 17.66 15.30 8.10
CA ALA A 149 17.38 14.26 7.11
C ALA A 149 16.63 13.06 7.72
N VAL A 150 16.86 12.72 9.00
CA VAL A 150 16.07 11.71 9.72
C VAL A 150 14.62 12.17 9.89
N VAL A 151 14.40 13.41 10.33
CA VAL A 151 13.05 13.99 10.47
C VAL A 151 12.35 14.07 9.13
N PHE A 152 13.07 14.43 8.06
CA PHE A 152 12.52 14.50 6.70
C PHE A 152 12.04 13.13 6.17
N VAL A 153 12.77 12.06 6.47
CA VAL A 153 12.48 10.71 5.97
C VAL A 153 11.45 9.95 6.84
N SER A 154 11.27 10.35 8.10
CA SER A 154 10.38 9.65 9.04
C SER A 154 8.91 10.08 8.85
N ASP A 155 7.99 9.12 8.82
CA ASP A 155 6.55 9.37 8.65
C ASP A 155 5.83 9.64 10.01
N ASP A 156 6.42 9.22 11.13
CA ASP A 156 5.99 9.55 12.49
C ASP A 156 7.21 9.84 13.39
N PRO A 157 7.36 11.05 13.97
CA PRO A 157 8.47 11.38 14.86
C PRO A 157 8.52 10.54 16.15
N LEU A 158 7.43 9.89 16.57
CA LEU A 158 7.38 9.00 17.74
C LEU A 158 7.75 7.54 17.41
N SER A 159 7.70 7.12 16.14
CA SER A 159 8.10 5.76 15.71
C SER A 159 9.58 5.45 15.91
N VAL A 160 10.42 6.49 16.01
CA VAL A 160 11.87 6.38 16.23
C VAL A 160 12.19 5.88 17.64
N GLN A 161 11.26 5.98 18.61
CA GLN A 161 11.49 5.58 19.99
C GLN A 161 11.45 4.06 20.24
N HIS A 162 10.83 3.27 19.35
CA HIS A 162 10.85 1.79 19.45
C HIS A 162 12.05 1.15 18.72
N ALA A 163 13.03 1.94 18.28
CA ALA A 163 14.11 1.52 17.40
C ALA A 163 15.33 0.94 18.13
N LEU A 164 15.16 -0.21 18.79
CA LEU A 164 16.25 -1.15 19.09
C LEU A 164 16.05 -2.48 18.36
N SER A 165 15.46 -2.44 17.17
CA SER A 165 15.30 -3.64 16.34
C SER A 165 16.64 -4.07 15.73
N ALA A 166 16.81 -5.38 15.54
CA ALA A 166 18.02 -5.96 14.95
C ALA A 166 18.39 -5.35 13.59
N GLY A 167 17.42 -4.85 12.81
CA GLY A 167 17.69 -4.17 11.54
C GLY A 167 18.43 -2.85 11.70
N VAL A 168 18.14 -2.07 12.75
CA VAL A 168 18.81 -0.78 13.00
C VAL A 168 20.28 -0.96 13.27
N VAL A 169 20.62 -1.95 14.11
CA VAL A 169 22.00 -2.32 14.43
C VAL A 169 22.75 -2.75 13.16
N LEU A 170 22.12 -3.54 12.30
CA LEU A 170 22.69 -3.97 11.02
C LEU A 170 22.94 -2.79 10.06
N ALA A 171 21.99 -1.84 9.95
CA ALA A 171 22.16 -0.64 9.15
C ALA A 171 23.33 0.23 9.66
N MET A 172 23.42 0.43 10.97
CA MET A 172 24.51 1.19 11.59
C MET A 172 25.87 0.50 11.37
N GLY A 173 25.93 -0.81 11.59
CA GLY A 173 27.12 -1.62 11.29
C GLY A 173 27.56 -1.47 9.83
N SER A 174 26.61 -1.41 8.89
CA SER A 174 26.94 -1.19 7.48
C SER A 174 27.60 0.17 7.23
N ASN A 175 27.21 1.24 7.92
CA ASN A 175 27.82 2.57 7.77
C ASN A 175 29.30 2.58 8.19
N VAL A 176 29.64 1.88 9.28
CA VAL A 176 31.02 1.75 9.77
C VAL A 176 31.89 1.07 8.71
N LEU A 177 31.42 -0.06 8.18
CA LEU A 177 32.15 -0.80 7.15
C LEU A 177 32.29 0.02 5.86
N LEU A 178 31.27 0.78 5.47
CA LEU A 178 31.33 1.68 4.30
C LEU A 178 32.36 2.79 4.48
N ALA A 179 32.46 3.37 5.67
CA ALA A 179 33.47 4.40 5.98
C ALA A 179 34.89 3.84 5.86
N VAL A 180 35.16 2.68 6.48
CA VAL A 180 36.46 2.00 6.39
C VAL A 180 36.79 1.62 4.95
N ARG A 181 35.81 1.09 4.19
CA ARG A 181 35.95 0.79 2.76
C ARG A 181 36.38 2.03 1.98
N ASN A 182 35.69 3.16 2.18
CA ASN A 182 35.95 4.38 1.42
C ASN A 182 37.35 4.95 1.75
N LEU A 183 37.81 4.86 3.00
CA LEU A 183 39.18 5.22 3.40
C LEU A 183 40.22 4.33 2.71
N ALA A 184 40.04 3.00 2.76
CA ALA A 184 40.94 2.05 2.11
C ALA A 184 41.04 2.30 0.59
N ILE A 185 39.91 2.56 -0.08
CA ILE A 185 39.87 2.90 -1.51
C ILE A 185 40.59 4.23 -1.78
N LYS A 186 40.42 5.23 -0.92
CA LYS A 186 41.13 6.52 -1.07
C LYS A 186 42.64 6.35 -0.94
N GLY A 187 43.10 5.48 -0.02
CA GLY A 187 44.49 5.07 0.11
C GLY A 187 45.04 4.33 -1.12
N LEU A 188 44.20 3.61 -1.87
CA LEU A 188 44.59 3.02 -3.16
C LEU A 188 44.76 4.10 -4.25
N HIS A 189 43.92 5.14 -4.25
CA HIS A 189 43.99 6.23 -5.24
C HIS A 189 45.19 7.17 -5.05
N SER A 190 45.67 7.37 -3.82
CA SER A 190 46.86 8.20 -3.54
C SER A 190 48.18 7.56 -3.99
N GLY A 191 48.21 6.24 -4.22
CA GLY A 191 49.39 5.46 -4.61
C GLY A 191 49.86 5.61 -6.07
N GLN A 192 49.52 6.69 -6.79
CA GLN A 192 49.90 6.97 -8.19
C GLN A 192 49.44 5.94 -9.26
N LEU A 193 48.55 5.01 -8.94
CA LEU A 193 47.99 4.08 -9.91
C LEU A 193 46.66 4.60 -10.48
N ASN A 194 46.66 4.87 -11.79
CA ASN A 194 45.47 5.17 -12.57
C ASN A 194 44.51 3.96 -12.58
N LEU A 195 43.70 3.80 -11.54
CA LEU A 195 42.47 3.01 -11.56
C LEU A 195 41.37 3.84 -12.26
N GLY A 196 41.61 4.19 -13.53
CA GLY A 196 40.51 4.60 -14.40
C GLY A 196 39.68 3.38 -14.79
N PRO A 197 38.40 3.54 -15.18
CA PRO A 197 37.67 2.48 -15.86
C PRO A 197 38.40 2.13 -17.16
N ARG A 198 39.30 1.15 -17.11
CA ARG A 198 40.13 0.72 -18.24
C ARG A 198 39.46 -0.48 -18.89
N ARG A 199 39.19 -0.31 -20.19
CA ARG A 199 38.58 -1.24 -21.15
C ARG A 199 37.55 -2.18 -20.53
N PHE A 200 36.33 -1.66 -20.40
CA PHE A 200 35.13 -2.49 -20.46
C PHE A 200 35.25 -3.39 -21.70
N SER A 201 35.57 -4.66 -21.50
CA SER A 201 35.51 -5.62 -22.59
C SER A 201 34.03 -5.80 -22.90
N TRP A 202 33.59 -5.24 -24.03
CA TRP A 202 32.19 -5.32 -24.49
C TRP A 202 31.66 -6.76 -24.47
N SER A 203 32.54 -7.75 -24.63
CA SER A 203 32.21 -9.17 -24.53
C SER A 203 31.64 -9.57 -23.16
N VAL A 204 32.14 -9.04 -22.04
CA VAL A 204 31.76 -9.52 -20.70
C VAL A 204 30.46 -8.88 -20.23
N GLY A 205 30.32 -7.57 -20.42
CA GLY A 205 29.06 -6.88 -20.14
C GLY A 205 27.93 -7.34 -21.06
N GLY A 206 28.24 -7.62 -22.33
CA GLY A 206 27.31 -8.23 -23.28
C GLY A 206 26.87 -9.63 -22.85
N VAL A 207 27.80 -10.47 -22.37
CA VAL A 207 27.47 -11.80 -21.82
C VAL A 207 26.58 -11.70 -20.58
N LEU A 208 26.84 -10.76 -19.66
CA LEU A 208 26.00 -10.58 -18.47
C LEU A 208 24.57 -10.14 -18.82
N VAL A 209 24.44 -9.18 -19.73
CA VAL A 209 23.13 -8.73 -20.22
C VAL A 209 22.44 -9.87 -20.98
N GLY A 210 23.16 -10.59 -21.84
CA GLY A 210 22.64 -11.72 -22.60
C GLY A 210 22.14 -12.87 -21.71
N MET A 211 22.93 -13.28 -20.71
CA MET A 211 22.53 -14.32 -19.75
C MET A 211 21.35 -13.88 -18.89
N SER A 212 21.32 -12.62 -18.45
CA SER A 212 20.20 -12.07 -17.69
C SER A 212 18.93 -12.05 -18.54
N VAL A 213 19.03 -11.60 -19.80
CA VAL A 213 17.90 -11.62 -20.74
C VAL A 213 17.42 -13.04 -21.00
N LEU A 214 18.31 -14.01 -21.20
CA LEU A 214 17.94 -15.41 -21.43
C LEU A 214 17.20 -16.03 -20.23
N VAL A 215 17.68 -15.78 -19.01
CA VAL A 215 16.99 -16.24 -17.79
C VAL A 215 15.63 -15.55 -17.66
N LEU A 216 15.54 -14.25 -17.94
CA LEU A 216 14.28 -13.50 -17.89
C LEU A 216 13.27 -14.01 -18.92
N THR A 217 13.70 -14.24 -20.17
CA THR A 217 12.82 -14.76 -21.23
C THR A 217 12.37 -16.18 -20.92
N ALA A 218 13.25 -17.02 -20.35
CA ALA A 218 12.88 -18.37 -19.92
C ALA A 218 11.84 -18.36 -18.79
N VAL A 219 12.04 -17.55 -17.75
CA VAL A 219 11.10 -17.46 -16.62
C VAL A 219 9.76 -16.84 -17.06
N TRP A 220 9.79 -15.85 -17.97
CA TRP A 220 8.57 -15.26 -18.51
C TRP A 220 7.80 -16.23 -19.42
N TRP A 221 8.51 -17.04 -20.21
CA TRP A 221 7.89 -18.14 -20.96
C TRP A 221 7.23 -19.17 -20.02
N LEU A 222 7.90 -19.55 -18.94
CA LEU A 222 7.35 -20.46 -17.93
C LEU A 222 6.13 -19.87 -17.20
N GLU A 223 6.03 -18.55 -17.07
CA GLU A 223 4.82 -17.87 -16.57
C GLU A 223 3.67 -17.93 -17.60
N ILE A 224 3.95 -17.71 -18.88
CA ILE A 224 2.92 -17.79 -19.95
C ILE A 224 2.32 -19.21 -20.03
N VAL A 225 3.13 -20.23 -19.77
CA VAL A 225 2.71 -21.64 -19.76
C VAL A 225 2.16 -22.08 -18.39
N ASP A 226 2.00 -21.15 -17.44
CA ASP A 226 1.41 -21.36 -16.10
C ASP A 226 2.16 -22.38 -15.21
N ILE A 227 3.45 -22.60 -15.48
CA ILE A 227 4.34 -23.46 -14.68
C ILE A 227 4.91 -22.69 -13.49
N VAL A 228 5.21 -21.41 -13.68
CA VAL A 228 5.83 -20.55 -12.67
C VAL A 228 4.89 -19.40 -12.32
N SER A 229 4.65 -19.18 -11.03
CA SER A 229 3.78 -18.08 -10.58
C SER A 229 4.35 -16.71 -10.97
N ARG A 230 3.46 -15.76 -11.27
CA ARG A 230 3.82 -14.35 -11.52
C ARG A 230 4.65 -13.71 -10.40
N ARG A 231 4.47 -14.16 -9.14
CA ARG A 231 5.29 -13.71 -8.00
C ARG A 231 6.73 -14.21 -8.11
N SER A 232 6.92 -15.47 -8.53
CA SER A 232 8.25 -16.04 -8.76
C SER A 232 8.98 -15.33 -9.89
N THR A 233 8.30 -15.00 -11.00
CA THR A 233 8.87 -14.18 -12.07
C THR A 233 9.34 -12.83 -11.55
N ARG A 234 8.51 -12.14 -10.75
CA ARG A 234 8.87 -10.85 -10.14
C ARG A 234 10.07 -10.97 -9.21
N ALA A 235 10.16 -12.03 -8.40
CA ALA A 235 11.31 -12.27 -7.52
C ALA A 235 12.61 -12.45 -8.32
N VAL A 236 12.61 -13.31 -9.33
CA VAL A 236 13.81 -13.56 -10.16
C VAL A 236 14.22 -12.30 -10.93
N THR A 237 13.24 -11.58 -11.49
CA THR A 237 13.50 -10.35 -12.25
C THR A 237 14.12 -9.27 -11.38
N SER A 238 13.56 -9.05 -10.19
CA SER A 238 14.07 -8.05 -9.25
C SER A 238 15.44 -8.41 -8.68
N LEU A 239 15.73 -9.71 -8.47
CA LEU A 239 17.05 -10.20 -8.05
C LEU A 239 18.15 -9.87 -9.08
N LEU A 240 17.93 -10.22 -10.35
CA LEU A 240 18.91 -10.00 -11.42
C LEU A 240 19.14 -8.52 -11.71
N LEU A 241 18.06 -7.73 -11.81
CA LEU A 241 18.17 -6.30 -12.03
C LEU A 241 18.84 -5.60 -10.85
N SER A 242 18.57 -6.01 -9.60
CA SER A 242 19.28 -5.49 -8.42
C SER A 242 20.78 -5.75 -8.53
N GLY A 243 21.20 -6.95 -8.95
CA GLY A 243 22.60 -7.27 -9.22
C GLY A 243 23.26 -6.35 -10.25
N ALA A 244 22.61 -6.12 -11.38
CA ALA A 244 23.11 -5.25 -12.45
C ALA A 244 23.27 -3.79 -12.00
N PHE A 245 22.25 -3.25 -11.32
CA PHE A 245 22.32 -1.88 -10.79
C PHE A 245 23.33 -1.76 -9.65
N HIS A 246 23.52 -2.81 -8.85
CA HIS A 246 24.48 -2.83 -7.75
C HIS A 246 25.90 -2.53 -8.22
N VAL A 247 26.35 -3.23 -9.25
CA VAL A 247 27.69 -3.00 -9.80
C VAL A 247 27.80 -1.62 -10.41
N THR A 248 26.76 -1.20 -11.14
CA THR A 248 26.74 0.08 -11.84
C THR A 248 26.93 1.24 -10.87
N TYR A 249 26.11 1.33 -9.82
CA TYR A 249 26.22 2.43 -8.86
C TYR A 249 27.52 2.32 -8.04
N SER A 250 27.98 1.10 -7.72
CA SER A 250 29.21 0.88 -6.96
C SER A 250 30.43 1.36 -7.75
N LEU A 251 30.52 1.05 -9.05
CA LEU A 251 31.60 1.51 -9.91
C LEU A 251 31.61 3.03 -10.08
N ILE A 252 30.45 3.66 -10.28
CA ILE A 252 30.36 5.12 -10.38
C ILE A 252 30.79 5.76 -9.04
N SER A 253 30.29 5.23 -7.92
CA SER A 253 30.61 5.70 -6.57
C SER A 253 32.11 5.68 -6.29
N THR A 254 32.76 4.52 -6.47
CA THR A 254 34.16 4.33 -6.08
C THR A 254 35.14 4.90 -7.10
N SER A 255 34.87 4.72 -8.40
CA SER A 255 35.84 5.03 -9.45
C SER A 255 35.71 6.44 -10.03
N VAL A 256 34.54 7.08 -9.88
CA VAL A 256 34.29 8.42 -10.40
C VAL A 256 34.14 9.42 -9.25
N ILE A 257 33.16 9.23 -8.38
CA ILE A 257 32.81 10.22 -7.35
C ILE A 257 33.86 10.27 -6.22
N LEU A 258 34.20 9.13 -5.62
CA LEU A 258 35.17 9.04 -4.52
C LEU A 258 36.60 9.41 -4.96
N ARG A 259 36.89 9.34 -6.26
CA ARG A 259 38.14 9.85 -6.81
C ARG A 259 38.21 11.38 -6.72
N ALA A 260 37.12 12.06 -7.03
CA ALA A 260 37.03 13.52 -7.05
C ALA A 260 36.78 14.16 -5.66
N LEU A 261 36.20 13.42 -4.72
CA LEU A 261 35.83 13.91 -3.38
C LEU A 261 36.66 13.25 -2.28
N ASP A 262 36.90 13.94 -1.16
CA ASP A 262 37.33 13.30 0.09
C ASP A 262 36.22 12.41 0.68
N VAL A 263 36.57 11.55 1.63
CA VAL A 263 35.67 10.52 2.17
C VAL A 263 34.44 11.14 2.83
N VAL A 264 34.61 12.20 3.62
CA VAL A 264 33.49 12.91 4.26
C VAL A 264 32.61 13.59 3.20
N SER A 265 33.18 14.24 2.19
CA SER A 265 32.37 14.86 1.12
C SER A 265 31.63 13.83 0.25
N HIS A 266 32.21 12.65 0.04
CA HIS A 266 31.54 11.55 -0.63
C HIS A 266 30.33 11.08 0.20
N SER A 267 30.48 10.93 1.52
CA SER A 267 29.38 10.57 2.42
C SER A 267 28.30 11.67 2.51
N MET A 268 28.67 12.95 2.47
CA MET A 268 27.72 14.07 2.40
C MET A 268 26.95 14.06 1.07
N ALA A 269 27.63 13.79 -0.05
CA ALA A 269 26.98 13.61 -1.35
C ALA A 269 25.99 12.42 -1.34
N ASN A 270 26.29 11.37 -0.58
CA ASN A 270 25.38 10.26 -0.33
C ASN A 270 24.10 10.69 0.43
N VAL A 271 24.19 11.62 1.39
CA VAL A 271 23.02 12.19 2.08
C VAL A 271 22.18 13.03 1.13
N ILE A 272 22.80 13.93 0.36
CA ILE A 272 22.11 14.76 -0.64
C ILE A 272 21.34 13.88 -1.62
N LYS A 273 22.00 12.85 -2.15
CA LYS A 273 21.40 11.86 -3.05
C LYS A 273 20.11 11.28 -2.46
N ARG A 274 20.12 10.88 -1.18
CA ARG A 274 18.97 10.26 -0.52
C ARG A 274 17.84 11.25 -0.26
N VAL A 275 18.17 12.47 0.16
CA VAL A 275 17.19 13.55 0.35
C VAL A 275 16.52 13.91 -0.97
N LEU A 276 17.28 14.03 -2.07
CA LEU A 276 16.74 14.30 -3.41
C LEU A 276 15.79 13.20 -3.88
N VAL A 277 16.15 11.93 -3.69
CA VAL A 277 15.28 10.80 -4.02
C VAL A 277 13.95 10.89 -3.27
N VAL A 278 13.98 11.17 -1.96
CA VAL A 278 12.76 11.28 -1.15
C VAL A 278 11.96 12.54 -1.51
N ALA A 279 12.62 13.66 -1.79
CA ALA A 279 11.97 14.89 -2.27
C ALA A 279 11.23 14.67 -3.62
N LEU A 280 11.82 13.90 -4.53
CA LEU A 280 11.18 13.54 -5.80
C LEU A 280 9.92 12.69 -5.60
N LEU A 281 9.88 11.84 -4.56
CA LEU A 281 8.68 11.05 -4.22
C LEU A 281 7.54 11.91 -3.68
N TYR A 282 7.84 13.01 -2.97
CA TYR A 282 6.84 13.99 -2.56
C TYR A 282 6.31 14.77 -3.77
N PHE A 283 7.19 15.20 -4.69
CA PHE A 283 6.79 15.94 -5.89
C PHE A 283 6.00 15.07 -6.88
N SER A 284 6.28 13.76 -6.95
CA SER A 284 5.53 12.82 -7.80
C SER A 284 4.16 12.42 -7.24
N GLY A 285 3.75 12.98 -6.09
CA GLY A 285 2.48 12.67 -5.44
C GLY A 285 2.43 11.31 -4.75
N SER A 286 3.56 10.59 -4.68
CA SER A 286 3.65 9.26 -4.06
C SER A 286 3.75 9.32 -2.53
N ARG A 287 4.04 10.50 -1.96
CA ARG A 287 3.98 10.79 -0.53
C ARG A 287 3.40 12.19 -0.29
N SER A 288 2.63 12.36 0.78
CA SER A 288 2.18 13.68 1.27
C SER A 288 3.13 14.22 2.33
N ALA A 289 3.60 15.47 2.17
CA ALA A 289 4.52 16.08 3.11
C ALA A 289 3.77 16.69 4.30
N SER A 290 4.13 16.30 5.53
CA SER A 290 3.69 17.03 6.72
C SER A 290 4.53 18.30 6.93
N GLY A 291 4.03 19.25 7.73
CA GLY A 291 4.82 20.43 8.12
C GLY A 291 6.15 20.07 8.81
N VAL A 292 6.20 18.92 9.49
CA VAL A 292 7.41 18.40 10.15
C VAL A 292 8.44 17.91 9.13
N ASN A 293 8.01 17.24 8.05
CA ASN A 293 8.94 16.81 6.98
C ASN A 293 9.54 18.04 6.28
N VAL A 294 8.74 19.06 6.00
CA VAL A 294 9.23 20.33 5.41
C VAL A 294 10.26 20.99 6.34
N ALA A 295 9.99 21.05 7.65
CA ALA A 295 10.95 21.56 8.62
C ALA A 295 12.27 20.75 8.63
N GLY A 296 12.19 19.40 8.61
CA GLY A 296 13.37 18.53 8.52
C GLY A 296 14.21 18.77 7.25
N LEU A 297 13.55 18.96 6.10
CA LEU A 297 14.22 19.30 4.85
C LEU A 297 14.95 20.64 4.94
N MET A 298 14.31 21.66 5.52
CA MET A 298 14.92 22.98 5.69
C MET A 298 16.15 22.93 6.60
N VAL A 299 16.07 22.19 7.72
CA VAL A 299 17.21 21.97 8.62
C VAL A 299 18.37 21.27 7.88
N THR A 300 18.07 20.29 7.03
CA THR A 300 19.07 19.59 6.21
C THR A 300 19.77 20.53 5.22
N ILE A 301 19.00 21.40 4.55
CA ILE A 301 19.51 22.38 3.59
C ILE A 301 20.43 23.39 4.29
N VAL A 302 20.05 23.88 5.47
CA VAL A 302 20.88 24.78 6.28
C VAL A 302 22.19 24.11 6.67
N GLY A 303 22.14 22.88 7.19
CA GLY A 303 23.34 22.12 7.55
C GLY A 303 24.28 21.92 6.36
N LEU A 304 23.73 21.63 5.17
CA LEU A 304 24.52 21.47 3.96
C LEU A 304 25.15 22.78 3.48
N ALA A 305 24.41 23.90 3.57
CA ALA A 305 24.92 25.23 3.22
C ALA A 305 26.10 25.64 4.11
N VAL A 306 26.01 25.36 5.42
CA VAL A 306 27.12 25.57 6.38
C VAL A 306 28.35 24.74 5.98
N TYR A 307 28.17 23.46 5.66
CA TYR A 307 29.26 22.59 5.24
C TYR A 307 29.95 23.06 3.95
N VAL A 308 29.17 23.44 2.93
CA VAL A 308 29.71 23.88 1.64
C VAL A 308 30.44 25.23 1.76
N ARG A 309 29.91 26.17 2.55
CA ARG A 309 30.50 27.51 2.74
C ARG A 309 31.89 27.47 3.37
N GLU A 310 32.13 26.61 4.35
CA GLU A 310 33.48 26.50 4.93
C GLU A 310 34.45 25.81 3.96
N LYS A 311 33.98 24.82 3.20
CA LYS A 311 34.83 24.09 2.25
C LYS A 311 35.27 24.95 1.06
N THR A 312 34.44 25.91 0.64
CA THR A 312 34.85 26.93 -0.34
C THR A 312 35.88 27.89 0.25
N HIS A 313 35.72 28.32 1.52
CA HIS A 313 36.71 29.15 2.23
C HIS A 313 38.06 28.45 2.52
N SER A 314 38.04 27.15 2.82
CA SER A 314 39.25 26.34 3.06
C SER A 314 40.07 26.15 1.77
N LYS A 315 39.40 26.00 0.61
CA LYS A 315 40.05 25.91 -0.70
C LYS A 315 40.64 27.24 -1.18
N THR A 316 40.03 28.38 -0.89
CA THR A 316 40.62 29.70 -1.19
C THR A 316 41.88 29.97 -0.36
N ASN A 317 41.94 29.48 0.89
CA ASN A 317 43.16 29.60 1.73
C ASN A 317 44.28 28.60 1.37
N THR A 318 43.98 27.49 0.70
CA THR A 318 45.01 26.54 0.21
C THR A 318 45.51 26.87 -1.20
N CYS A 319 44.75 27.64 -1.98
CA CYS A 319 45.17 28.08 -3.33
C CYS A 319 46.35 29.08 -3.30
N THR A 320 46.62 29.70 -2.15
CA THR A 320 47.78 30.61 -1.95
C THR A 320 49.09 29.90 -1.60
N LYS A 321 49.12 28.56 -1.43
CA LYS A 321 50.32 27.83 -0.96
C LYS A 321 50.84 26.69 -1.84
N ARG A 322 50.39 26.52 -3.09
CA ARG A 322 51.07 25.59 -4.04
C ARG A 322 50.91 26.02 -5.50
N ILE A 323 51.88 26.80 -5.98
CA ILE A 323 52.17 26.93 -7.41
C ILE A 323 52.93 25.66 -7.85
N THR A 324 52.37 24.94 -8.82
CA THR A 324 53.00 24.58 -10.11
C THR A 324 51.98 23.79 -10.91
N PHE A 325 51.32 24.47 -11.84
CA PHE A 325 50.41 23.89 -12.83
C PHE A 325 51.28 23.15 -13.87
N HIS A 326 51.47 21.84 -13.72
CA HIS A 326 51.97 21.04 -14.82
C HIS A 326 50.84 20.85 -15.83
N SER A 327 51.01 21.52 -16.98
CA SER A 327 50.26 21.41 -18.22
C SER A 327 49.70 20.00 -18.49
N PHE A 328 48.37 19.88 -18.50
CA PHE A 328 47.68 18.71 -19.04
C PHE A 328 47.32 18.99 -20.50
N LYS A 329 48.31 18.90 -21.39
CA LYS A 329 48.08 18.71 -22.83
C LYS A 329 47.83 17.21 -23.09
N GLY A 330 46.73 16.90 -23.78
CA GLY A 330 46.59 15.67 -24.56
C GLY A 330 45.45 14.72 -24.14
N GLY A 331 44.49 14.50 -25.06
CA GLY A 331 43.74 13.25 -25.11
C GLY A 331 42.22 13.31 -24.87
N ALA A 332 41.54 14.39 -25.25
CA ALA A 332 40.08 14.37 -25.40
C ALA A 332 39.68 13.57 -26.66
N SER A 333 39.71 12.23 -26.61
CA SER A 333 39.16 11.39 -27.68
C SER A 333 39.02 9.94 -27.22
N SER A 334 37.84 9.34 -27.47
CA SER A 334 37.41 7.94 -27.21
C SER A 334 36.72 7.63 -25.87
N GLN A 335 37.19 8.10 -24.71
CA GLN A 335 36.55 7.75 -23.42
C GLN A 335 35.16 8.38 -23.23
N CYS A 336 34.90 9.53 -23.85
CA CYS A 336 33.62 10.23 -23.76
C CYS A 336 32.54 9.67 -24.72
N ARG A 337 32.89 8.79 -25.67
CA ARG A 337 31.92 8.15 -26.59
C ARG A 337 31.42 6.78 -26.10
N HIS A 338 32.16 6.12 -25.21
CA HIS A 338 31.79 4.79 -24.71
C HIS A 338 30.88 4.81 -23.49
N LEU A 339 30.97 5.84 -22.63
CA LEU A 339 30.07 5.97 -21.48
C LEU A 339 28.66 6.39 -21.88
N THR A 340 28.54 7.19 -22.96
CA THR A 340 27.26 7.53 -23.59
C THR A 340 26.61 6.29 -24.20
N LYS A 341 27.39 5.31 -24.68
CA LYS A 341 26.89 4.02 -25.19
C LYS A 341 26.48 3.04 -24.09
N VAL A 342 27.16 3.04 -22.94
CA VAL A 342 26.71 2.29 -21.75
C VAL A 342 25.40 2.89 -21.22
N LEU A 343 25.28 4.22 -21.18
CA LEU A 343 24.02 4.91 -20.91
C LEU A 343 22.95 4.58 -21.96
N PHE A 344 23.28 4.44 -23.24
CA PHE A 344 22.33 4.07 -24.31
C PHE A 344 21.92 2.59 -24.30
N VAL A 345 22.66 1.71 -23.61
CA VAL A 345 22.29 0.29 -23.43
C VAL A 345 21.60 0.07 -22.08
N THR A 346 21.94 0.85 -21.05
CA THR A 346 21.25 0.81 -19.75
C THR A 346 20.02 1.71 -19.70
N CYS A 347 19.90 2.75 -20.54
CA CYS A 347 18.70 3.61 -20.61
C CYS A 347 17.47 2.89 -21.14
N PRO A 348 17.54 2.03 -22.18
CA PRO A 348 16.40 1.21 -22.59
C PRO A 348 16.01 0.21 -21.51
N ILE A 349 16.98 -0.34 -20.76
CA ILE A 349 16.70 -1.23 -19.61
C ILE A 349 16.16 -0.44 -18.40
N LEU A 350 16.56 0.83 -18.24
CA LEU A 350 16.02 1.76 -17.26
C LEU A 350 14.66 2.29 -17.66
N LEU A 351 14.34 2.43 -18.96
CA LEU A 351 13.04 2.83 -19.52
C LEU A 351 12.07 1.66 -19.58
N ILE A 352 12.55 0.44 -19.85
CA ILE A 352 11.81 -0.80 -19.65
C ILE A 352 11.64 -1.04 -18.16
N GLY A 353 12.64 -0.74 -17.33
CA GLY A 353 12.54 -0.72 -15.87
C GLY A 353 11.66 0.40 -15.32
N TRP A 354 11.54 1.54 -16.02
CA TRP A 354 10.66 2.67 -15.70
C TRP A 354 9.24 2.44 -16.18
N HIS A 355 9.06 1.74 -17.30
CA HIS A 355 7.76 1.26 -17.78
C HIS A 355 7.30 0.05 -16.98
N LEU A 356 8.20 -0.86 -16.56
CA LEU A 356 7.88 -1.92 -15.62
C LEU A 356 7.68 -1.38 -14.21
N SER A 357 8.45 -0.40 -13.72
CA SER A 357 8.15 0.28 -12.46
C SER A 357 6.91 1.16 -12.58
N GLY A 358 6.62 1.71 -13.75
CA GLY A 358 5.38 2.42 -14.06
C GLY A 358 4.18 1.48 -14.05
N ILE A 359 4.34 0.23 -14.51
CA ILE A 359 3.33 -0.83 -14.44
C ILE A 359 3.27 -1.48 -13.04
N ILE A 360 4.37 -1.48 -12.27
CA ILE A 360 4.44 -2.02 -10.89
C ILE A 360 3.99 -0.98 -9.85
N MET A 361 4.14 0.32 -10.12
CA MET A 361 3.75 1.43 -9.23
C MET A 361 2.33 1.93 -9.53
N TYR A 362 1.75 1.56 -10.67
CA TYR A 362 0.33 1.82 -10.94
C TYR A 362 -0.62 0.95 -10.11
N ASP A 363 -0.11 -0.11 -9.46
CA ASP A 363 -0.95 -1.12 -8.80
C ASP A 363 -0.73 -1.22 -7.28
N ILE A 364 0.17 -0.41 -6.68
CA ILE A 364 0.47 -0.50 -5.24
C ILE A 364 0.35 0.82 -4.47
N ASP A 365 0.61 2.01 -5.05
CA ASP A 365 0.65 3.26 -4.26
C ASP A 365 -0.27 4.41 -4.72
N ASN A 366 -1.02 4.28 -5.83
CA ASN A 366 -1.95 5.34 -6.26
C ASN A 366 -3.42 4.97 -6.02
N MET A 367 -3.80 4.92 -4.74
CA MET A 367 -5.20 5.04 -4.34
C MET A 367 -5.33 5.91 -3.10
N ALA A 368 -4.79 7.13 -3.15
CA ALA A 368 -5.21 8.20 -2.25
C ALA A 368 -4.90 9.61 -2.80
N PRO A 369 -5.71 10.17 -3.72
CA PRO A 369 -6.19 11.52 -3.49
C PRO A 369 -7.27 11.46 -2.40
N ALA A 370 -7.20 12.40 -1.45
CA ALA A 370 -8.23 12.59 -0.44
C ALA A 370 -9.61 12.64 -1.11
N SER A 371 -10.41 11.61 -0.86
CA SER A 371 -11.83 11.61 -1.21
C SER A 371 -12.54 12.64 -0.33
N PRO A 372 -13.51 13.40 -0.85
CA PRO A 372 -14.25 14.43 -0.11
C PRO A 372 -15.09 13.90 1.08
N TYR A 373 -14.95 12.63 1.45
CA TYR A 373 -15.67 11.96 2.54
C TYR A 373 -14.77 11.30 3.60
N GLY A 374 -13.47 11.64 3.68
CA GLY A 374 -12.60 11.07 4.72
C GLY A 374 -12.34 9.55 4.60
N LEU A 375 -12.54 8.99 3.41
CA LEU A 375 -12.33 7.57 3.08
C LEU A 375 -10.82 7.26 2.99
N ARG A 376 -10.15 7.12 4.14
CA ARG A 376 -8.81 6.53 4.18
C ARG A 376 -8.92 5.04 3.86
N TRP A 377 -7.94 4.48 3.14
CA TRP A 377 -7.71 3.03 3.20
C TRP A 377 -7.55 2.70 4.69
N PRO A 378 -8.35 1.80 5.28
CA PRO A 378 -8.14 1.44 6.67
C PRO A 378 -6.74 0.82 6.76
N GLY A 379 -5.92 1.32 7.68
CA GLY A 379 -4.60 0.76 7.93
C GLY A 379 -4.74 -0.72 8.28
N ARG A 380 -3.77 -1.56 7.88
CA ARG A 380 -3.76 -2.95 8.33
C ARG A 380 -3.82 -2.99 9.87
N PRO A 381 -4.51 -3.96 10.48
CA PRO A 381 -4.49 -4.13 11.92
C PRO A 381 -3.05 -4.09 12.43
N HIS A 382 -2.78 -3.32 13.48
CA HIS A 382 -1.43 -3.15 14.04
C HIS A 382 -0.88 -4.45 14.66
N ASN A 383 -1.73 -5.47 14.83
CA ASN A 383 -1.37 -6.76 15.39
C ASN A 383 -0.76 -7.71 14.34
N PHE A 384 0.56 -7.71 14.25
CA PHE A 384 1.33 -8.54 13.30
C PHE A 384 1.13 -10.06 13.50
N MET A 385 0.89 -10.51 14.74
CA MET A 385 0.60 -11.93 15.01
C MET A 385 -0.73 -12.36 14.40
N LEU A 386 -1.75 -11.51 14.49
CA LEU A 386 -3.07 -11.78 13.94
C LEU A 386 -3.03 -11.91 12.40
N LEU A 387 -2.29 -11.01 11.73
CA LEU A 387 -2.07 -11.07 10.28
C LEU A 387 -1.34 -12.35 9.83
N SER A 388 -0.40 -12.85 10.64
CA SER A 388 0.30 -14.10 10.34
C SER A 388 -0.61 -15.32 10.44
N GLN A 389 -1.55 -15.34 11.40
CA GLN A 389 -2.53 -16.41 11.56
C GLN A 389 -3.58 -16.42 10.44
N TRP A 390 -3.84 -15.25 9.85
CA TRP A 390 -4.82 -15.11 8.77
C TRP A 390 -4.21 -15.26 7.37
N ALA A 391 -2.89 -15.43 7.24
CA ALA A 391 -2.19 -15.36 5.95
C ALA A 391 -2.80 -16.27 4.86
N ASP A 392 -3.12 -17.51 5.21
CA ASP A 392 -3.75 -18.47 4.30
C ASP A 392 -5.12 -17.96 3.83
N PHE A 393 -5.96 -17.52 4.76
CA PHE A 393 -7.27 -16.96 4.46
C PHE A 393 -7.20 -15.69 3.60
N LEU A 394 -6.29 -14.77 3.92
CA LEU A 394 -6.10 -13.51 3.20
C LEU A 394 -5.62 -13.76 1.75
N SER A 395 -5.01 -14.92 1.48
CA SER A 395 -4.51 -15.31 0.17
C SER A 395 -5.54 -16.04 -0.71
N LEU A 396 -6.71 -16.40 -0.16
CA LEU A 396 -7.73 -17.16 -0.88
C LEU A 396 -8.26 -16.40 -2.10
N ASP A 397 -8.48 -17.14 -3.19
CA ASP A 397 -9.31 -16.69 -4.29
C ASP A 397 -10.79 -16.89 -3.92
N TYR A 398 -11.43 -15.84 -3.42
CA TYR A 398 -12.83 -15.88 -3.02
C TYR A 398 -13.81 -16.16 -4.18
N THR A 399 -13.38 -16.06 -5.44
CA THR A 399 -14.21 -16.51 -6.56
C THR A 399 -14.32 -18.04 -6.63
N ARG A 400 -13.30 -18.75 -6.10
CA ARG A 400 -13.30 -20.22 -5.92
C ARG A 400 -13.81 -20.64 -4.55
N HIS A 401 -13.76 -19.74 -3.57
CA HIS A 401 -14.25 -19.94 -2.20
C HIS A 401 -15.40 -18.97 -1.85
N PRO A 402 -16.50 -18.97 -2.62
CA PRO A 402 -17.54 -17.94 -2.52
C PRO A 402 -18.34 -17.97 -1.22
N PHE A 403 -18.20 -19.03 -0.42
CA PHE A 403 -18.93 -19.24 0.83
C PHE A 403 -18.04 -19.18 2.07
N ASP A 404 -16.77 -18.82 1.93
CA ASP A 404 -15.80 -18.82 3.04
C ASP A 404 -15.46 -17.41 3.54
N THR A 405 -16.09 -16.38 3.02
CA THR A 405 -15.75 -14.97 3.23
C THR A 405 -15.95 -14.47 4.66
N ASP A 406 -16.76 -15.15 5.49
CA ASP A 406 -17.04 -14.78 6.88
C ASP A 406 -16.11 -15.42 7.93
N ARG A 407 -15.11 -16.23 7.52
CA ARG A 407 -14.29 -17.02 8.46
C ARG A 407 -13.62 -16.22 9.56
N LEU A 408 -13.26 -14.97 9.31
CA LEU A 408 -12.62 -14.13 10.33
C LEU A 408 -13.59 -13.53 11.34
N ALA A 409 -14.89 -13.48 11.06
CA ALA A 409 -15.87 -12.76 11.89
C ALA A 409 -15.83 -13.06 13.40
N PRO A 410 -15.57 -14.30 13.87
CA PRO A 410 -15.42 -14.58 15.32
C PRO A 410 -14.17 -13.97 15.96
N THR A 411 -13.15 -13.65 15.16
CA THR A 411 -11.83 -13.17 15.60
C THR A 411 -11.69 -11.64 15.55
N LEU A 412 -12.67 -10.93 14.98
CA LEU A 412 -12.68 -9.47 14.86
C LEU A 412 -13.36 -8.86 16.08
N HIS A 413 -12.60 -8.22 16.96
CA HIS A 413 -13.09 -7.77 18.27
C HIS A 413 -13.41 -6.27 18.32
N THR A 414 -12.87 -5.51 17.37
CA THR A 414 -13.02 -4.05 17.27
C THR A 414 -13.74 -3.64 15.99
N ASN A 415 -14.32 -2.43 16.00
CA ASN A 415 -14.96 -1.84 14.82
C ASN A 415 -13.98 -1.68 13.66
N ASP A 416 -12.74 -1.27 13.95
CA ASP A 416 -11.71 -1.08 12.93
C ASP A 416 -11.38 -2.38 12.20
N GLU A 417 -11.20 -3.48 12.94
CA GLU A 417 -10.94 -4.81 12.38
C GLU A 417 -12.10 -5.30 11.51
N VAL A 418 -13.34 -5.17 12.00
CA VAL A 418 -14.55 -5.54 11.26
C VAL A 418 -14.63 -4.73 9.96
N VAL A 419 -14.57 -3.41 10.05
CA VAL A 419 -14.73 -2.54 8.88
C VAL A 419 -13.60 -2.74 7.87
N TRP A 420 -12.36 -2.88 8.34
CA TRP A 420 -11.21 -3.19 7.49
C TRP A 420 -11.43 -4.48 6.71
N GLU A 421 -11.85 -5.54 7.39
CA GLU A 421 -12.04 -6.85 6.76
C GLU A 421 -13.18 -6.83 5.73
N MET A 422 -14.32 -6.22 6.07
CA MET A 422 -15.43 -6.13 5.12
C MET A 422 -15.04 -5.35 3.85
N GLN A 423 -14.30 -4.25 4.00
CA GLN A 423 -13.81 -3.48 2.86
C GLN A 423 -12.78 -4.24 2.03
N ARG A 424 -11.87 -4.96 2.68
CA ARG A 424 -10.89 -5.80 1.99
C ARG A 424 -11.60 -6.85 1.14
N LEU A 425 -12.60 -7.54 1.69
CA LEU A 425 -13.41 -8.52 0.96
C LEU A 425 -14.11 -7.89 -0.24
N HIS A 426 -14.79 -6.74 -0.06
CA HIS A 426 -15.42 -6.02 -1.17
C HIS A 426 -14.42 -5.68 -2.28
N VAL A 427 -13.28 -5.08 -1.93
CA VAL A 427 -12.26 -4.69 -2.90
C VAL A 427 -11.69 -5.90 -3.63
N GLN A 428 -11.32 -6.96 -2.90
CA GLN A 428 -10.71 -8.15 -3.48
C GLN A 428 -11.67 -8.87 -4.42
N VAL A 429 -12.91 -9.12 -3.98
CA VAL A 429 -13.92 -9.82 -4.80
C VAL A 429 -14.35 -8.97 -5.98
N LEU A 430 -14.63 -7.68 -5.80
CA LEU A 430 -15.04 -6.81 -6.90
C LEU A 430 -13.91 -6.63 -7.92
N THR A 431 -12.65 -6.53 -7.50
CA THR A 431 -11.53 -6.47 -8.44
C THR A 431 -11.48 -7.72 -9.32
N SER A 432 -11.65 -8.91 -8.73
CA SER A 432 -11.71 -10.17 -9.49
C SER A 432 -12.92 -10.24 -10.42
N LEU A 433 -14.12 -9.87 -9.95
CA LEU A 433 -15.35 -9.96 -10.74
C LEU A 433 -15.44 -8.91 -11.85
N LEU A 434 -14.91 -7.70 -11.63
CA LEU A 434 -14.78 -6.69 -12.67
C LEU A 434 -13.89 -7.20 -13.81
N ALA A 435 -12.85 -7.99 -13.49
CA ALA A 435 -11.93 -8.60 -14.44
C ALA A 435 -11.42 -7.60 -15.51
N GLY A 436 -11.02 -6.40 -15.06
CA GLY A 436 -10.51 -5.33 -15.91
C GLY A 436 -11.58 -4.38 -16.48
N ARG A 437 -12.88 -4.64 -16.28
CA ARG A 437 -13.96 -3.71 -16.66
C ARG A 437 -13.84 -2.40 -15.89
N ARG A 438 -13.86 -1.29 -16.61
CA ARG A 438 -13.77 0.08 -16.06
C ARG A 438 -15.05 0.88 -16.22
N HIS A 439 -16.09 0.31 -16.81
CA HIS A 439 -17.39 0.96 -16.97
C HIS A 439 -18.48 0.12 -16.31
N ALA A 440 -19.43 0.80 -15.65
CA ALA A 440 -20.57 0.16 -15.02
C ALA A 440 -21.87 0.94 -15.26
N MET A 441 -22.98 0.23 -15.29
CA MET A 441 -24.30 0.84 -15.11
C MET A 441 -24.83 0.49 -13.73
N LEU A 442 -25.23 1.49 -12.93
CA LEU A 442 -25.79 1.28 -11.60
C LEU A 442 -27.31 1.44 -11.63
N MET A 443 -28.01 0.33 -11.48
CA MET A 443 -29.46 0.26 -11.68
C MET A 443 -30.21 0.15 -10.35
N ASP A 444 -31.37 0.81 -10.32
CA ASP A 444 -32.37 0.74 -9.26
C ASP A 444 -31.85 1.13 -7.86
N PHE A 445 -30.96 2.13 -7.80
CA PHE A 445 -30.41 2.57 -6.52
C PHE A 445 -31.43 3.33 -5.66
N ALA A 446 -31.31 3.21 -4.34
CA ALA A 446 -32.36 3.66 -3.41
C ALA A 446 -32.39 5.18 -3.20
N THR A 447 -33.56 5.79 -3.40
CA THR A 447 -33.84 7.24 -3.21
C THR A 447 -35.10 7.52 -2.38
N TYR A 448 -35.62 6.50 -1.69
CA TYR A 448 -36.74 6.62 -0.76
C TYR A 448 -36.23 6.71 0.68
N GLU A 449 -37.10 7.15 1.62
CA GLU A 449 -36.72 7.49 3.01
C GLU A 449 -36.41 6.26 3.88
N ASN A 450 -35.38 5.51 3.51
CA ASN A 450 -34.72 4.47 4.28
C ASN A 450 -33.22 4.77 4.32
N LYS A 451 -32.75 5.19 5.49
CA LYS A 451 -31.35 5.58 5.70
C LYS A 451 -30.36 4.45 5.42
N GLY A 452 -30.79 3.21 5.62
CA GLY A 452 -29.99 2.01 5.36
C GLY A 452 -29.77 1.75 3.87
N ASP A 453 -30.84 1.74 3.08
CA ASP A 453 -30.74 1.46 1.64
C ASP A 453 -29.98 2.59 0.91
N ALA A 454 -30.15 3.83 1.38
CA ALA A 454 -29.34 4.96 0.94
C ALA A 454 -27.85 4.78 1.27
N ALA A 455 -27.51 4.25 2.45
CA ALA A 455 -26.12 3.96 2.82
C ALA A 455 -25.51 2.82 1.99
N ILE A 456 -26.30 1.82 1.60
CA ILE A 456 -25.90 0.81 0.61
C ILE A 456 -25.51 1.49 -0.70
N THR A 457 -26.37 2.37 -1.22
CA THR A 457 -26.07 3.13 -2.46
C THR A 457 -24.75 3.89 -2.33
N ALA A 458 -24.59 4.65 -1.24
CA ALA A 458 -23.39 5.44 -1.00
C ALA A 458 -22.13 4.55 -0.89
N GLY A 459 -22.22 3.39 -0.23
CA GLY A 459 -21.14 2.42 -0.12
C GLY A 459 -20.76 1.77 -1.46
N GLN A 460 -21.74 1.40 -2.29
CA GLN A 460 -21.51 0.89 -3.66
C GLN A 460 -20.76 1.93 -4.51
N VAL A 461 -21.24 3.17 -4.53
CA VAL A 461 -20.62 4.26 -5.31
C VAL A 461 -19.22 4.57 -4.80
N ALA A 462 -19.02 4.57 -3.48
CA ALA A 462 -17.70 4.76 -2.87
C ALA A 462 -16.71 3.66 -3.31
N LEU A 463 -17.13 2.39 -3.32
CA LEU A 463 -16.31 1.28 -3.78
C LEU A 463 -16.00 1.35 -5.28
N LEU A 464 -16.99 1.65 -6.12
CA LEU A 464 -16.78 1.78 -7.57
C LEU A 464 -15.80 2.91 -7.89
N LYS A 465 -15.95 4.06 -7.22
CA LYS A 465 -15.02 5.19 -7.36
C LYS A 465 -13.60 4.80 -6.93
N ARG A 466 -13.48 4.08 -5.82
CA ARG A 466 -12.18 3.55 -5.34
C ARG A 466 -11.55 2.61 -6.35
N LEU A 467 -12.32 1.71 -6.96
CA LEU A 467 -11.84 0.76 -7.98
C LEU A 467 -11.61 1.39 -9.36
N ASN A 468 -11.71 2.72 -9.48
CA ASN A 468 -11.62 3.47 -10.73
C ASN A 468 -12.58 2.93 -11.81
N VAL A 469 -13.83 2.68 -11.41
CA VAL A 469 -14.92 2.26 -12.29
C VAL A 469 -15.84 3.46 -12.55
N THR A 470 -15.99 3.83 -13.81
CA THR A 470 -16.84 4.92 -14.26
C THR A 470 -18.28 4.43 -14.39
N ILE A 471 -19.21 5.10 -13.70
CA ILE A 471 -20.64 4.86 -13.86
C ILE A 471 -21.11 5.60 -15.13
N VAL A 472 -21.35 4.87 -16.22
CA VAL A 472 -21.74 5.44 -17.52
C VAL A 472 -23.24 5.68 -17.63
N PHE A 473 -24.02 5.02 -16.79
CA PHE A 473 -25.45 5.23 -16.65
C PHE A 473 -25.90 4.86 -15.23
N SER A 474 -26.89 5.57 -14.71
CA SER A 474 -27.58 5.16 -13.49
C SER A 474 -29.04 5.55 -13.49
N CYS A 475 -29.87 4.77 -12.79
CA CYS A 475 -31.27 5.06 -12.56
C CYS A 475 -31.61 4.72 -11.10
N SER A 476 -32.40 5.56 -10.44
CA SER A 476 -32.88 5.28 -9.10
C SER A 476 -34.18 4.48 -9.12
N THR A 477 -34.56 3.96 -7.96
CA THR A 477 -35.90 3.41 -7.72
C THR A 477 -36.99 4.38 -8.19
N TYR A 478 -38.03 3.83 -8.82
CA TYR A 478 -39.15 4.54 -9.47
C TYR A 478 -38.80 5.35 -10.73
N LEU A 479 -37.54 5.77 -10.93
CA LEU A 479 -37.09 6.47 -12.15
C LEU A 479 -36.48 5.52 -13.20
N CYS A 480 -36.26 4.26 -12.84
CA CYS A 480 -35.84 3.20 -13.77
C CYS A 480 -37.01 2.62 -14.59
N ASN A 481 -37.71 3.48 -15.34
CA ASN A 481 -38.82 3.11 -16.23
C ASN A 481 -38.34 2.71 -17.64
N ASP A 482 -39.26 2.35 -18.53
CA ASP A 482 -38.93 1.92 -19.90
C ASP A 482 -38.08 2.95 -20.65
N LYS A 483 -38.41 4.24 -20.54
CA LYS A 483 -37.65 5.31 -21.21
C LYS A 483 -36.19 5.37 -20.74
N SER A 484 -35.97 5.30 -19.42
CA SER A 484 -34.63 5.24 -18.84
C SER A 484 -33.88 3.99 -19.28
N LEU A 485 -34.56 2.83 -19.32
CA LEU A 485 -33.98 1.56 -19.75
C LEU A 485 -33.66 1.52 -21.26
N THR A 486 -34.49 2.13 -22.12
CA THR A 486 -34.18 2.30 -23.54
C THR A 486 -32.91 3.13 -23.71
N LYS A 487 -32.79 4.24 -22.98
CA LYS A 487 -31.56 5.06 -22.99
C LYS A 487 -30.35 4.26 -22.51
N ALA A 488 -30.49 3.46 -21.46
CA ALA A 488 -29.44 2.58 -20.98
C ALA A 488 -29.02 1.55 -22.05
N ARG A 489 -29.99 0.95 -22.77
CA ARG A 489 -29.70 0.02 -23.86
C ARG A 489 -28.97 0.70 -25.02
N GLU A 490 -29.35 1.92 -25.40
CA GLU A 490 -28.61 2.70 -26.42
C GLU A 490 -27.17 2.99 -25.99
N ILE A 491 -26.95 3.41 -24.74
CA ILE A 491 -25.59 3.63 -24.22
C ILE A 491 -24.81 2.31 -24.21
N SER A 492 -25.44 1.18 -23.87
CA SER A 492 -24.73 -0.11 -23.83
C SER A 492 -24.19 -0.57 -25.19
N LYS A 493 -24.77 -0.11 -26.31
CA LYS A 493 -24.30 -0.45 -27.68
C LYS A 493 -22.90 0.06 -28.00
N THR A 494 -22.40 1.07 -27.27
CA THR A 494 -21.03 1.59 -27.44
C THR A 494 -20.00 0.78 -26.66
N TYR A 495 -20.42 -0.23 -25.90
CA TYR A 495 -19.58 -1.08 -25.06
C TYR A 495 -19.72 -2.56 -25.42
N ASN A 496 -18.76 -3.36 -24.95
CA ASN A 496 -18.78 -4.82 -25.06
C ASN A 496 -18.80 -5.48 -23.67
N SER A 497 -19.06 -6.78 -23.63
CA SER A 497 -19.16 -7.57 -22.39
C SER A 497 -17.87 -7.63 -21.57
N THR A 498 -16.72 -7.25 -22.14
CA THR A 498 -15.41 -7.20 -21.46
C THR A 498 -15.05 -5.80 -20.93
N SER A 499 -15.83 -4.76 -21.27
CA SER A 499 -15.60 -3.38 -20.83
C SER A 499 -16.69 -2.83 -19.89
N LEU A 500 -17.91 -3.37 -19.98
CA LEU A 500 -19.09 -2.96 -19.21
C LEU A 500 -19.63 -4.08 -18.31
N ILE A 501 -20.07 -3.70 -17.10
CA ILE A 501 -20.81 -4.56 -16.17
C ILE A 501 -22.13 -3.88 -15.75
N ILE A 502 -23.19 -4.68 -15.56
CA ILE A 502 -24.47 -4.20 -15.05
C ILE A 502 -24.53 -4.48 -13.54
N LEU A 503 -24.77 -3.45 -12.75
CA LEU A 503 -24.80 -3.52 -11.30
C LEU A 503 -26.20 -3.19 -10.80
N LEU A 504 -26.77 -4.06 -9.97
CA LEU A 504 -28.08 -3.87 -9.35
C LEU A 504 -27.90 -3.63 -7.84
N GLN A 505 -28.67 -2.69 -7.32
CA GLN A 505 -28.71 -2.30 -5.90
C GLN A 505 -28.80 -3.50 -4.93
N GLY A 506 -28.01 -3.45 -3.85
CA GLY A 506 -28.08 -4.40 -2.73
C GLY A 506 -29.27 -4.15 -1.79
N GLY A 507 -29.35 -4.87 -0.67
CA GLY A 507 -30.31 -4.58 0.40
C GLY A 507 -31.24 -5.73 0.74
N GLY A 508 -32.53 -5.46 0.93
CA GLY A 508 -33.55 -6.46 1.27
C GLY A 508 -34.58 -6.60 0.17
N ASN A 509 -34.13 -6.58 -1.09
CA ASN A 509 -35.01 -6.32 -2.23
C ASN A 509 -35.25 -7.57 -3.09
N VAL A 510 -34.75 -8.73 -2.65
CA VAL A 510 -35.01 -10.03 -3.29
C VAL A 510 -35.93 -10.84 -2.40
N LEU A 511 -37.07 -11.24 -2.97
CA LEU A 511 -38.07 -12.09 -2.33
C LEU A 511 -38.62 -11.46 -1.04
N GLY A 512 -39.71 -10.72 -1.21
CA GLY A 512 -40.42 -9.99 -0.15
C GLY A 512 -41.20 -8.80 -0.71
N TYR A 513 -40.66 -8.18 -1.77
CA TYR A 513 -41.21 -6.98 -2.38
C TYR A 513 -41.32 -7.12 -3.92
N PRO A 514 -42.47 -7.57 -4.44
CA PRO A 514 -42.63 -7.92 -5.86
C PRO A 514 -42.27 -6.83 -6.88
N GLY A 515 -42.36 -5.56 -6.48
CA GLY A 515 -41.97 -4.43 -7.32
C GLY A 515 -40.48 -4.45 -7.69
N PHE A 516 -39.60 -4.69 -6.71
CA PHE A 516 -38.16 -4.73 -6.94
C PHE A 516 -37.74 -5.95 -7.76
N ASP A 517 -38.28 -7.13 -7.44
CA ASP A 517 -38.02 -8.35 -8.23
C ASP A 517 -38.47 -8.18 -9.69
N THR A 518 -39.61 -7.50 -9.92
CA THR A 518 -40.11 -7.21 -11.29
C THR A 518 -39.22 -6.20 -12.04
N ALA A 519 -38.72 -5.17 -11.35
CA ALA A 519 -37.75 -4.24 -11.94
C ALA A 519 -36.42 -4.95 -12.28
N GLY A 520 -35.92 -5.79 -11.36
CA GLY A 520 -34.76 -6.65 -11.57
C GLY A 520 -34.93 -7.57 -12.79
N LYS A 521 -36.08 -8.22 -12.95
CA LYS A 521 -36.40 -9.04 -14.14
C LYS A 521 -36.24 -8.24 -15.44
N ARG A 522 -36.77 -7.02 -15.49
CA ARG A 522 -36.70 -6.16 -16.68
C ARG A 522 -35.25 -5.80 -17.02
N ILE A 523 -34.47 -5.39 -16.03
CA ILE A 523 -33.04 -5.06 -16.21
C ILE A 523 -32.27 -6.28 -16.70
N LEU A 524 -32.39 -7.41 -16.01
CA LEU A 524 -31.64 -8.64 -16.34
C LEU A 524 -32.02 -9.20 -17.73
N ASN A 525 -33.26 -9.04 -18.17
CA ASN A 525 -33.69 -9.46 -19.50
C ASN A 525 -33.23 -8.50 -20.61
N LEU A 526 -32.99 -7.23 -20.28
CA LEU A 526 -32.55 -6.23 -21.26
C LEU A 526 -31.04 -6.28 -21.55
N PHE A 527 -30.26 -6.84 -20.63
CA PHE A 527 -28.80 -6.95 -20.75
C PHE A 527 -28.30 -8.41 -20.63
N PRO A 528 -28.81 -9.35 -21.45
CA PRO A 528 -28.39 -10.76 -21.35
C PRO A 528 -26.91 -10.96 -21.74
N ASP A 529 -26.39 -10.09 -22.60
CA ASP A 529 -25.04 -10.15 -23.17
C ASP A 529 -23.95 -9.65 -22.20
N PHE A 530 -24.34 -8.95 -21.13
CA PHE A 530 -23.41 -8.33 -20.18
C PHE A 530 -23.41 -9.07 -18.85
N PRO A 531 -22.24 -9.23 -18.21
CA PRO A 531 -22.19 -9.74 -16.85
C PRO A 531 -22.96 -8.80 -15.93
N SER A 532 -23.75 -9.40 -15.04
CA SER A 532 -24.60 -8.71 -14.10
C SER A 532 -24.24 -9.12 -12.67
N LEU A 533 -24.12 -8.14 -11.78
CA LEU A 533 -23.92 -8.34 -10.35
C LEU A 533 -25.09 -7.74 -9.59
N LEU A 534 -25.82 -8.58 -8.86
CA LEU A 534 -26.76 -8.15 -7.85
C LEU A 534 -26.02 -8.07 -6.52
N PHE A 535 -25.83 -6.85 -6.02
CA PHE A 535 -25.12 -6.61 -4.77
C PHE A 535 -25.83 -7.24 -3.57
N SER A 536 -25.13 -7.28 -2.43
CA SER A 536 -25.46 -8.07 -1.23
C SER A 536 -26.93 -7.97 -0.81
N GLN A 537 -27.68 -9.07 -0.91
CA GLN A 537 -29.10 -9.18 -0.57
C GLN A 537 -29.33 -9.95 0.73
N SER A 538 -30.37 -9.56 1.48
CA SER A 538 -31.11 -10.51 2.30
C SER A 538 -32.25 -11.11 1.51
N ILE A 539 -32.52 -12.39 1.77
CA ILE A 539 -33.70 -13.10 1.27
C ILE A 539 -34.60 -13.40 2.44
N TRP A 540 -35.90 -13.18 2.26
CA TRP A 540 -36.84 -13.40 3.34
C TRP A 540 -38.13 -14.09 2.92
N LEU A 541 -38.37 -15.25 3.54
CA LEU A 541 -39.53 -16.06 3.26
C LEU A 541 -40.60 -15.92 4.34
N HIS A 542 -41.78 -15.55 3.87
CA HIS A 542 -43.01 -15.57 4.64
C HIS A 542 -43.93 -16.69 4.20
N LYS A 543 -44.74 -17.20 5.13
CA LYS A 543 -45.73 -18.26 4.86
C LYS A 543 -46.69 -17.90 3.71
N GLY A 544 -46.97 -16.61 3.48
CA GLY A 544 -47.85 -16.14 2.40
C GLY A 544 -47.19 -15.91 1.03
N ASN A 545 -45.86 -15.98 0.92
CA ASN A 545 -45.13 -15.52 -0.27
C ASN A 545 -44.77 -16.62 -1.29
N GLN A 546 -45.44 -17.79 -1.25
CA GLN A 546 -45.08 -18.93 -2.10
C GLN A 546 -45.21 -18.62 -3.61
N ALA A 547 -46.27 -17.90 -4.01
CA ALA A 547 -46.45 -17.49 -5.40
C ALA A 547 -45.34 -16.52 -5.84
N HIS A 548 -44.95 -15.59 -4.96
CA HIS A 548 -43.87 -14.65 -5.23
C HIS A 548 -42.51 -15.36 -5.32
N LEU A 549 -42.24 -16.31 -4.42
CA LEU A 549 -41.04 -17.17 -4.48
C LEU A 549 -40.95 -17.88 -5.84
N ASN A 550 -42.03 -18.47 -6.35
CA ASN A 550 -42.02 -19.12 -7.66
C ASN A 550 -41.61 -18.14 -8.77
N LYS A 551 -42.12 -16.90 -8.74
CA LYS A 551 -41.71 -15.85 -9.68
C LYS A 551 -40.22 -15.49 -9.52
N CYS A 552 -39.70 -15.37 -8.30
CA CYS A 552 -38.28 -15.15 -8.07
C CYS A 552 -37.41 -16.31 -8.61
N ARG A 553 -37.89 -17.56 -8.54
CA ARG A 553 -37.18 -18.71 -9.14
C ARG A 553 -37.02 -18.55 -10.65
N GLU A 554 -38.07 -18.13 -11.35
CA GLU A 554 -38.01 -17.83 -12.79
C GLU A 554 -37.05 -16.68 -13.10
N ILE A 555 -36.98 -15.68 -12.21
CA ILE A 555 -36.15 -14.50 -12.41
C ILE A 555 -34.67 -14.83 -12.19
N TYR A 556 -34.32 -15.54 -11.12
CA TYR A 556 -32.94 -15.63 -10.66
C TYR A 556 -32.26 -16.97 -10.91
N SER A 557 -32.97 -18.05 -11.25
CA SER A 557 -32.35 -19.37 -11.48
C SER A 557 -31.75 -19.47 -12.89
N HIS A 558 -30.74 -20.32 -13.06
CA HIS A 558 -30.11 -20.67 -14.33
C HIS A 558 -29.62 -19.45 -15.15
N ARG A 559 -29.01 -18.46 -14.48
CA ARG A 559 -28.42 -17.29 -15.13
C ARG A 559 -26.90 -17.28 -14.97
N GLU A 560 -26.19 -17.79 -15.97
CA GLU A 560 -24.72 -17.92 -15.95
C GLU A 560 -23.99 -16.57 -15.87
N ASN A 561 -24.58 -15.53 -16.45
CA ASN A 561 -24.08 -14.15 -16.46
C ASN A 561 -24.47 -13.35 -15.21
N LEU A 562 -25.27 -13.92 -14.30
CA LEU A 562 -25.67 -13.27 -13.06
C LEU A 562 -24.85 -13.82 -11.88
N THR A 563 -24.25 -12.92 -11.13
CA THR A 563 -23.72 -13.20 -9.79
C THR A 563 -24.60 -12.50 -8.76
N ILE A 564 -25.00 -13.21 -7.71
CA ILE A 564 -25.78 -12.67 -6.60
C ILE A 564 -24.94 -12.72 -5.33
N PHE A 565 -24.80 -11.58 -4.67
CA PHE A 565 -24.21 -11.50 -3.34
C PHE A 565 -25.30 -11.68 -2.28
N LEU A 566 -25.02 -12.50 -1.27
CA LEU A 566 -25.90 -12.75 -0.14
C LEU A 566 -25.21 -12.26 1.12
N ARG A 567 -25.91 -11.46 1.91
CA ARG A 567 -25.29 -10.73 3.02
C ARG A 567 -25.26 -11.46 4.35
N ASP A 568 -25.79 -12.66 4.42
CA ASP A 568 -25.79 -13.48 5.63
C ASP A 568 -26.02 -14.97 5.29
N ARG A 569 -25.63 -15.86 6.20
CA ARG A 569 -25.68 -17.32 5.99
C ARG A 569 -27.10 -17.87 5.77
N GLN A 570 -28.11 -17.29 6.43
CA GLN A 570 -29.50 -17.69 6.23
C GLN A 570 -29.97 -17.34 4.82
N SER A 571 -29.70 -16.12 4.36
CA SER A 571 -29.98 -15.69 2.98
C SER A 571 -29.24 -16.55 1.95
N LEU A 572 -27.98 -16.91 2.21
CA LEU A 572 -27.23 -17.83 1.36
C LEU A 572 -27.90 -19.20 1.25
N GLY A 573 -28.30 -19.81 2.37
CA GLY A 573 -28.97 -21.11 2.37
C GLY A 573 -30.28 -21.09 1.60
N LEU A 574 -31.05 -20.00 1.72
CA LEU A 574 -32.28 -19.81 0.94
C LEU A 574 -32.01 -19.64 -0.55
N ALA A 575 -31.00 -18.86 -0.93
CA ALA A 575 -30.59 -18.67 -2.32
C ALA A 575 -30.13 -20.00 -2.94
N GLN A 576 -29.31 -20.78 -2.25
CA GLN A 576 -28.83 -22.08 -2.73
C GLN A 576 -29.99 -23.06 -2.96
N LYS A 577 -31.01 -23.03 -2.09
CA LYS A 577 -32.19 -23.88 -2.22
C LYS A 577 -33.11 -23.46 -3.36
N HIS A 578 -33.21 -22.15 -3.65
CA HIS A 578 -34.26 -21.63 -4.52
C HIS A 578 -33.77 -21.07 -5.85
N PHE A 579 -32.50 -20.72 -6.00
CA PHE A 579 -31.93 -20.15 -7.22
C PHE A 579 -30.78 -21.01 -7.76
N PRO A 580 -31.05 -22.29 -8.12
CA PRO A 580 -30.02 -23.17 -8.68
C PRO A 580 -29.51 -22.64 -10.02
N GLY A 581 -28.27 -23.02 -10.37
CA GLY A 581 -27.66 -22.66 -11.65
C GLY A 581 -27.25 -21.19 -11.80
N THR A 582 -27.28 -20.41 -10.71
CA THR A 582 -26.82 -19.01 -10.68
C THR A 582 -25.64 -18.88 -9.72
N LYS A 583 -24.68 -18.01 -10.03
CA LYS A 583 -23.49 -17.83 -9.19
C LYS A 583 -23.88 -17.08 -7.92
N LEU A 584 -23.65 -17.70 -6.77
CA LEU A 584 -23.96 -17.13 -5.46
C LEU A 584 -22.66 -16.91 -4.69
N MET A 585 -22.56 -15.79 -3.97
CA MET A 585 -21.42 -15.52 -3.09
C MET A 585 -21.90 -14.93 -1.77
N LEU A 586 -21.32 -15.38 -0.65
CA LEU A 586 -21.47 -14.74 0.64
C LEU A 586 -20.60 -13.48 0.65
N MET A 587 -21.21 -12.31 0.84
CA MET A 587 -20.49 -11.04 0.80
C MET A 587 -21.07 -10.05 1.80
N PRO A 588 -20.24 -9.23 2.47
CA PRO A 588 -20.76 -8.29 3.45
C PRO A 588 -21.65 -7.23 2.81
N ASP A 589 -22.47 -6.59 3.65
CA ASP A 589 -23.38 -5.54 3.20
C ASP A 589 -22.62 -4.36 2.57
N MET A 590 -23.08 -3.87 1.41
CA MET A 590 -22.37 -2.81 0.67
C MET A 590 -22.23 -1.49 1.43
N ALA A 591 -23.00 -1.23 2.49
CA ALA A 591 -22.80 -0.06 3.34
C ALA A 591 -21.38 -0.02 3.96
N PHE A 592 -20.73 -1.17 4.18
CA PHE A 592 -19.32 -1.22 4.58
C PHE A 592 -18.35 -0.61 3.55
N GLY A 593 -18.80 -0.42 2.30
CA GLY A 593 -18.09 0.35 1.29
C GLY A 593 -17.78 1.79 1.74
N LEU A 594 -18.56 2.35 2.66
CA LEU A 594 -18.27 3.64 3.30
C LEU A 594 -17.04 3.59 4.22
N GLY A 595 -16.73 2.47 4.86
CA GLY A 595 -15.61 2.38 5.78
C GLY A 595 -15.86 3.10 7.10
N LEU A 596 -14.79 3.30 7.87
CA LEU A 596 -14.88 3.99 9.16
C LEU A 596 -15.29 5.43 8.93
N VAL A 597 -16.35 5.84 9.63
CA VAL A 597 -16.88 7.20 9.57
C VAL A 597 -16.49 7.91 10.86
N PRO A 598 -15.67 8.97 10.80
CA PRO A 598 -15.32 9.72 12.00
C PRO A 598 -16.57 10.40 12.56
N ARG A 599 -16.61 10.54 13.88
CA ARG A 599 -17.66 11.32 14.54
C ARG A 599 -17.44 12.80 14.26
N THR A 600 -18.51 13.48 13.86
CA THR A 600 -18.55 14.90 13.55
C THR A 600 -19.39 15.69 14.56
N MET A 601 -20.14 15.00 15.43
CA MET A 601 -21.02 15.64 16.40
C MET A 601 -20.95 14.97 17.79
N PRO A 602 -21.04 15.77 18.87
CA PRO A 602 -21.19 15.24 20.21
C PRO A 602 -22.58 14.60 20.39
N PRO A 603 -22.70 13.57 21.25
CA PRO A 603 -23.99 12.96 21.56
C PRO A 603 -24.87 13.94 22.36
N THR A 604 -26.19 13.84 22.14
CA THR A 604 -27.22 14.65 22.83
C THR A 604 -28.05 13.82 23.81
N HIS A 605 -27.98 12.50 23.72
CA HIS A 605 -28.72 11.55 24.55
C HIS A 605 -27.77 10.45 25.03
N ASP A 606 -28.01 9.92 26.22
CA ASP A 606 -27.26 8.76 26.72
C ASP A 606 -27.57 7.54 25.86
N ILE A 607 -28.86 7.31 25.58
CA ILE A 607 -29.33 6.20 24.76
C ILE A 607 -30.19 6.74 23.61
N LEU A 608 -29.82 6.35 22.39
CA LEU A 608 -30.67 6.55 21.21
C LEU A 608 -31.31 5.21 20.84
N TRP A 609 -32.61 5.08 21.04
CA TRP A 609 -33.39 3.89 20.72
C TRP A 609 -34.12 4.06 19.40
N ILE A 610 -33.59 3.42 18.36
CA ILE A 610 -34.24 3.31 17.07
C ILE A 610 -35.21 2.14 17.12
N LYS A 611 -36.51 2.46 17.12
CA LYS A 611 -37.58 1.47 17.13
C LYS A 611 -38.33 1.50 15.81
N ARG A 612 -38.52 0.34 15.20
CA ARG A 612 -39.33 0.19 13.99
C ARG A 612 -40.81 0.37 14.27
N ALA A 613 -41.49 0.97 13.30
CA ALA A 613 -42.95 1.09 13.26
C ALA A 613 -43.60 0.29 12.10
N ASP A 614 -42.81 -0.41 11.28
CA ASP A 614 -43.29 -1.21 10.13
C ASP A 614 -43.42 -2.72 10.45
N ASP A 615 -43.95 -3.49 9.49
CA ASP A 615 -44.22 -4.94 9.62
C ASP A 615 -42.99 -5.81 9.92
N GLU A 616 -41.78 -5.24 9.81
CA GLU A 616 -40.53 -5.91 10.21
C GLU A 616 -40.26 -5.82 11.73
N SER A 617 -41.04 -5.02 12.47
CA SER A 617 -40.92 -4.89 13.93
C SER A 617 -41.31 -6.19 14.63
N SER A 618 -40.57 -6.57 15.68
CA SER A 618 -40.94 -7.70 16.56
C SER A 618 -42.00 -7.35 17.60
N GLY A 619 -42.48 -6.11 17.62
CA GLY A 619 -43.55 -5.70 18.53
C GLY A 619 -43.15 -5.66 20.02
N TYR A 620 -41.85 -5.63 20.33
CA TYR A 620 -41.38 -5.51 21.71
C TYR A 620 -41.85 -4.19 22.34
N LYS A 621 -42.05 -4.23 23.66
CA LYS A 621 -42.43 -3.06 24.46
C LYS A 621 -41.18 -2.30 24.88
N VAL A 622 -41.29 -0.98 24.93
CA VAL A 622 -40.28 -0.12 25.54
C VAL A 622 -40.61 -0.04 27.03
N PRO A 623 -39.70 -0.44 27.93
CA PRO A 623 -39.93 -0.39 29.37
C PRO A 623 -39.95 1.05 29.88
N GLU A 624 -40.32 1.23 31.14
CA GLU A 624 -40.24 2.53 31.80
C GLU A 624 -38.79 3.02 31.86
N ILE A 625 -38.57 4.26 31.43
CA ILE A 625 -37.23 4.84 31.30
C ILE A 625 -36.86 5.50 32.64
N PRO A 626 -35.73 5.12 33.26
CA PRO A 626 -35.24 5.76 34.49
C PRO A 626 -35.06 7.27 34.33
N THR A 627 -35.48 8.05 35.32
CA THR A 627 -35.44 9.54 35.29
C THR A 627 -34.02 10.12 35.23
N ASN A 628 -33.01 9.34 35.58
CA ASN A 628 -31.60 9.72 35.53
C ASN A 628 -30.93 9.47 34.16
N LEU A 629 -31.67 9.01 33.15
CA LEU A 629 -31.15 8.74 31.81
C LEU A 629 -31.83 9.62 30.74
N SER A 630 -31.03 10.26 29.88
CA SER A 630 -31.55 10.90 28.68
C SER A 630 -31.71 9.86 27.57
N VAL A 631 -32.95 9.49 27.25
CA VAL A 631 -33.26 8.50 26.21
C VAL A 631 -34.19 9.08 25.16
N TYR A 632 -33.83 8.93 23.89
CA TYR A 632 -34.73 9.19 22.76
C TYR A 632 -35.23 7.88 22.19
N VAL A 633 -36.54 7.77 21.98
CA VAL A 633 -37.18 6.62 21.33
C VAL A 633 -37.93 7.10 20.09
N GLY A 634 -37.63 6.53 18.93
CA GLY A 634 -38.37 6.84 17.71
C GLY A 634 -37.81 6.15 16.46
N ASP A 635 -38.46 6.37 15.32
CA ASP A 635 -38.02 5.83 14.03
C ASP A 635 -37.27 6.89 13.22
N TRP A 636 -36.09 6.56 12.70
CA TRP A 636 -35.30 7.44 11.84
C TRP A 636 -35.96 7.75 10.47
N ARG A 637 -37.09 7.10 10.15
CA ARG A 637 -37.90 7.37 8.95
C ARG A 637 -38.76 8.62 9.10
N GLU A 638 -39.03 9.02 10.35
CA GLU A 638 -39.73 10.26 10.68
C GLU A 638 -38.81 11.47 10.55
N TRP A 639 -37.50 11.25 10.71
CA TRP A 639 -36.47 12.26 10.47
C TRP A 639 -36.24 12.43 8.96
N LYS A 640 -37.01 13.33 8.33
CA LYS A 640 -37.00 13.54 6.88
C LYS A 640 -35.69 14.17 6.39
N THR A 641 -35.27 13.74 5.20
CA THR A 641 -34.09 14.27 4.52
C THR A 641 -34.54 15.19 3.38
N ASN A 642 -33.88 16.34 3.24
CA ASN A 642 -34.09 17.21 2.08
C ASN A 642 -33.64 16.50 0.81
N GLN A 643 -34.33 16.75 -0.30
CA GLN A 643 -33.94 16.23 -1.60
C GLN A 643 -32.74 17.02 -2.14
N GLY A 644 -31.80 16.31 -2.76
CA GLY A 644 -30.69 16.91 -3.52
C GLY A 644 -31.10 17.28 -4.94
N ASN A 645 -30.17 17.88 -5.70
CA ASN A 645 -30.40 18.27 -7.08
C ASN A 645 -30.49 17.06 -8.03
N THR A 646 -29.89 15.94 -7.64
CA THR A 646 -29.95 14.68 -8.38
C THR A 646 -30.43 13.53 -7.49
N PRO A 647 -31.02 12.46 -8.06
CA PRO A 647 -31.37 11.27 -7.29
C PRO A 647 -30.18 10.70 -6.53
N MET A 648 -28.99 10.72 -7.13
CA MET A 648 -27.75 10.28 -6.47
C MET A 648 -27.42 11.14 -5.24
N GLU A 649 -27.47 12.46 -5.38
CA GLU A 649 -27.24 13.39 -4.26
C GLU A 649 -28.25 13.15 -3.13
N THR A 650 -29.52 12.94 -3.45
CA THR A 650 -30.55 12.58 -2.46
C THR A 650 -30.17 11.31 -1.67
N SER A 651 -29.69 10.25 -2.33
CA SER A 651 -29.21 9.04 -1.63
C SER A 651 -28.04 9.34 -0.68
N PHE A 652 -27.08 10.17 -1.10
CA PHE A 652 -25.94 10.55 -0.25
C PHE A 652 -26.39 11.38 0.97
N LEU A 653 -27.31 12.34 0.77
CA LEU A 653 -27.89 13.13 1.86
C LEU A 653 -28.63 12.25 2.85
N MET A 654 -29.44 11.29 2.37
CA MET A 654 -30.13 10.33 3.24
C MET A 654 -29.15 9.47 4.04
N ALA A 655 -28.09 8.94 3.41
CA ALA A 655 -27.07 8.17 4.12
C ALA A 655 -26.38 9.01 5.21
N PHE A 656 -25.99 10.25 4.89
CA PHE A 656 -25.40 11.19 5.83
C PHE A 656 -26.34 11.53 6.98
N ASN A 657 -27.63 11.71 6.70
CA ASN A 657 -28.64 11.99 7.71
C ASN A 657 -28.83 10.81 8.67
N GLY A 658 -28.75 9.57 8.18
CA GLY A 658 -28.74 8.36 9.01
C GLY A 658 -27.54 8.27 9.94
N LEU A 659 -26.34 8.52 9.41
CA LEU A 659 -25.11 8.59 10.21
C LEU A 659 -25.19 9.70 11.27
N SER A 660 -25.72 10.86 10.90
CA SER A 660 -25.90 12.01 11.80
C SER A 660 -26.90 11.71 12.91
N PHE A 661 -28.00 11.04 12.57
CA PHE A 661 -29.02 10.62 13.53
C PHE A 661 -28.43 9.71 14.61
N LEU A 662 -27.65 8.70 14.22
CA LEU A 662 -27.03 7.74 15.14
C LEU A 662 -26.05 8.39 16.12
N GLN A 663 -25.31 9.41 15.68
CA GLN A 663 -24.33 10.11 16.52
C GLN A 663 -24.95 10.85 17.71
N ARG A 664 -26.27 11.06 17.73
CA ARG A 664 -27.00 11.66 18.86
C ARG A 664 -26.97 10.81 20.11
N GLY A 665 -26.74 9.50 20.01
CA GLY A 665 -26.62 8.59 21.15
C GLY A 665 -25.17 8.34 21.58
N ARG A 666 -24.94 8.15 22.88
CA ARG A 666 -23.70 7.56 23.39
C ARG A 666 -23.71 6.05 23.20
N VAL A 667 -24.87 5.43 23.43
CA VAL A 667 -25.20 4.05 23.09
C VAL A 667 -26.44 4.04 22.20
N VAL A 668 -26.51 3.09 21.26
CA VAL A 668 -27.68 2.90 20.40
C VAL A 668 -28.40 1.61 20.75
N ILE A 669 -29.73 1.61 20.79
CA ILE A 669 -30.56 0.40 20.77
C ILE A 669 -31.26 0.36 19.42
N THR A 670 -31.25 -0.77 18.72
CA THR A 670 -31.84 -0.87 17.38
C THR A 670 -32.36 -2.26 17.04
N ASP A 671 -33.53 -2.30 16.42
CA ASP A 671 -34.12 -3.46 15.72
C ASP A 671 -33.94 -3.38 14.19
N ARG A 672 -33.20 -2.36 13.72
CA ARG A 672 -32.82 -2.19 12.31
C ARG A 672 -31.41 -2.73 12.05
N LEU A 673 -31.27 -3.56 11.02
CA LEU A 673 -29.96 -4.05 10.55
C LEU A 673 -29.00 -2.91 10.17
N HIS A 674 -29.48 -1.84 9.52
CA HIS A 674 -28.60 -0.72 9.21
C HIS A 674 -28.33 0.18 10.43
N GLY A 675 -29.16 0.13 11.47
CA GLY A 675 -28.79 0.70 12.77
C GLY A 675 -27.56 0.00 13.34
N HIS A 676 -27.48 -1.34 13.20
CA HIS A 676 -26.28 -2.10 13.53
C HIS A 676 -25.08 -1.68 12.68
N ILE A 677 -25.16 -1.83 11.36
CA ILE A 677 -24.04 -1.61 10.44
C ILE A 677 -23.48 -0.19 10.56
N LEU A 678 -24.34 0.83 10.55
CA LEU A 678 -23.89 2.22 10.63
C LEU A 678 -23.31 2.55 12.01
N SER A 679 -23.81 1.95 13.09
CA SER A 679 -23.17 2.06 14.41
C SER A 679 -21.79 1.40 14.44
N VAL A 680 -21.61 0.30 13.70
CA VAL A 680 -20.29 -0.31 13.50
C VAL A 680 -19.35 0.64 12.78
N LEU A 681 -19.79 1.29 11.70
CA LEU A 681 -18.99 2.26 10.95
C LEU A 681 -18.57 3.49 11.79
N LEU A 682 -19.44 3.92 12.72
CA LEU A 682 -19.22 5.08 13.59
C LEU A 682 -18.47 4.75 14.90
N GLY A 683 -18.20 3.47 15.18
CA GLY A 683 -17.61 3.07 16.46
C GLY A 683 -18.52 3.27 17.67
N ILE A 684 -19.85 3.27 17.48
CA ILE A 684 -20.81 3.50 18.57
C ILE A 684 -21.19 2.17 19.22
N PRO A 685 -21.03 1.99 20.55
CA PRO A 685 -21.53 0.81 21.26
C PRO A 685 -23.05 0.69 21.14
N HIS A 686 -23.57 -0.52 20.94
CA HIS A 686 -25.00 -0.67 20.67
C HIS A 686 -25.58 -2.04 21.03
N VAL A 687 -26.90 -2.05 21.27
CA VAL A 687 -27.69 -3.26 21.53
C VAL A 687 -28.61 -3.54 20.35
N LEU A 688 -28.67 -4.79 19.94
CA LEU A 688 -29.52 -5.30 18.88
C LEU A 688 -30.71 -6.02 19.49
N ILE A 689 -31.93 -5.64 19.08
CA ILE A 689 -33.14 -6.39 19.41
C ILE A 689 -33.52 -7.22 18.19
N ASP A 690 -33.43 -8.54 18.31
CA ASP A 690 -33.72 -9.41 17.17
C ASP A 690 -35.22 -9.45 16.83
N ASN A 691 -35.54 -9.97 15.64
CA ASN A 691 -36.91 -10.05 15.14
C ASN A 691 -37.40 -11.49 14.94
N PRO A 692 -37.82 -12.20 16.01
CA PRO A 692 -38.47 -13.51 15.86
C PRO A 692 -39.72 -13.44 14.97
N PRO A 693 -40.01 -14.48 14.18
CA PRO A 693 -39.26 -15.73 14.00
C PRO A 693 -38.14 -15.64 12.93
N TYR A 694 -37.79 -14.44 12.47
CA TYR A 694 -36.96 -14.24 11.27
C TYR A 694 -35.47 -14.13 11.55
N PHE A 695 -35.10 -13.66 12.74
CA PHE A 695 -33.72 -13.67 13.27
C PHE A 695 -32.69 -12.99 12.34
N LYS A 696 -33.11 -11.88 11.70
CA LYS A 696 -32.32 -11.18 10.67
C LYS A 696 -31.05 -10.57 11.26
N LEU A 697 -31.16 -9.97 12.45
CA LEU A 697 -30.03 -9.28 13.07
C LEU A 697 -29.02 -10.30 13.59
N SER A 698 -29.46 -11.42 14.17
CA SER A 698 -28.56 -12.48 14.61
C SER A 698 -27.93 -13.26 13.46
N SER A 699 -28.63 -13.44 12.33
CA SER A 699 -28.03 -14.03 11.12
C SER A 699 -26.86 -13.18 10.64
N PHE A 700 -27.08 -11.87 10.45
CA PHE A 700 -26.02 -10.97 10.03
C PHE A 700 -24.87 -10.88 11.05
N ARG A 701 -25.19 -10.75 12.33
CA ARG A 701 -24.19 -10.68 13.40
C ARG A 701 -23.29 -11.90 13.40
N ARG A 702 -23.87 -13.11 13.31
CA ARG A 702 -23.09 -14.35 13.24
C ARG A 702 -22.18 -14.41 12.02
N SER A 703 -22.63 -13.88 10.88
CA SER A 703 -21.82 -13.85 9.66
C SER A 703 -20.70 -12.81 9.70
N TRP A 704 -20.84 -11.64 10.31
CA TRP A 704 -19.84 -10.58 10.08
C TRP A 704 -19.31 -9.91 11.34
N THR A 705 -20.05 -9.94 12.44
CA THR A 705 -19.73 -9.17 13.64
C THR A 705 -19.77 -10.01 14.92
N ALA A 706 -19.56 -11.32 14.78
CA ALA A 706 -19.68 -12.29 15.87
C ALA A 706 -18.70 -12.02 17.02
N GLY A 707 -17.46 -11.63 16.69
CA GLY A 707 -16.42 -11.31 17.66
C GLY A 707 -16.53 -9.91 18.28
N LEU A 708 -17.42 -9.04 17.76
CA LEU A 708 -17.45 -7.62 18.11
C LEU A 708 -17.90 -7.40 19.56
N SER A 709 -17.02 -6.78 20.34
CA SER A 709 -17.09 -6.73 21.82
C SER A 709 -17.99 -5.63 22.40
N ASN A 710 -18.38 -4.64 21.59
CA ASN A 710 -19.23 -3.52 21.98
C ASN A 710 -20.66 -3.61 21.41
N THR A 711 -21.06 -4.81 21.02
CA THR A 711 -22.41 -5.11 20.53
C THR A 711 -23.02 -6.26 21.32
N VAL A 712 -24.24 -6.09 21.80
CA VAL A 712 -25.00 -7.11 22.51
C VAL A 712 -26.29 -7.42 21.75
N LEU A 713 -26.72 -8.69 21.74
CA LEU A 713 -27.96 -9.13 21.10
C LEU A 713 -28.95 -9.59 22.17
N VAL A 714 -30.17 -9.09 22.12
CA VAL A 714 -31.26 -9.40 23.04
C VAL A 714 -32.58 -9.60 22.26
N THR A 715 -33.65 -9.96 22.96
CA THR A 715 -34.98 -10.20 22.38
C THR A 715 -36.09 -9.34 22.99
N THR A 716 -35.87 -8.72 24.15
CA THR A 716 -36.86 -7.90 24.85
C THR A 716 -36.39 -6.45 25.00
N GLY A 717 -37.32 -5.52 25.26
CA GLY A 717 -36.96 -4.12 25.50
C GLY A 717 -36.34 -3.90 26.87
N GLU A 718 -36.76 -4.68 27.87
CA GLU A 718 -36.23 -4.69 29.22
C GLU A 718 -34.73 -5.04 29.21
N ASP A 719 -34.37 -6.17 28.60
CA ASP A 719 -32.97 -6.59 28.46
C ASP A 719 -32.17 -5.58 27.63
N ALA A 720 -32.79 -4.99 26.61
CA ALA A 720 -32.13 -3.99 25.76
C ALA A 720 -31.72 -2.74 26.56
N LEU A 721 -32.62 -2.25 27.42
CA LEU A 721 -32.34 -1.11 28.28
C LEU A 721 -31.29 -1.45 29.33
N GLU A 722 -31.34 -2.65 29.93
CA GLU A 722 -30.34 -3.09 30.91
C GLU A 722 -28.94 -3.18 30.29
N GLU A 723 -28.81 -3.85 29.14
CA GLU A 723 -27.53 -4.00 28.44
C GLU A 723 -27.01 -2.66 27.90
N ALA A 724 -27.89 -1.76 27.46
CA ALA A 724 -27.50 -0.41 27.05
C ALA A 724 -26.92 0.39 28.23
N GLN A 725 -27.48 0.26 29.43
CA GLN A 725 -26.92 0.88 30.63
C GLN A 725 -25.55 0.28 31.00
N LYS A 726 -25.35 -1.04 30.84
CA LYS A 726 -24.05 -1.69 31.04
C LYS A 726 -23.01 -1.16 30.05
N LEU A 727 -23.37 -1.04 28.77
CA LEU A 727 -22.51 -0.45 27.74
C LEU A 727 -22.21 1.03 28.04
N LEU A 728 -23.20 1.80 28.48
CA LEU A 728 -23.02 3.21 28.85
C LEU A 728 -22.02 3.36 30.00
N LYS A 729 -22.13 2.52 31.04
CA LYS A 729 -21.16 2.47 32.15
C LYS A 729 -19.76 2.09 31.67
N LYS A 730 -19.66 1.08 30.81
CA LYS A 730 -18.38 0.57 30.27
C LYS A 730 -17.67 1.58 29.36
N TYR A 731 -18.41 2.31 28.54
CA TYR A 731 -17.87 3.17 27.47
C TYR A 731 -18.10 4.67 27.70
N ASN A 732 -18.51 5.07 28.91
CA ASN A 732 -18.87 6.45 29.29
C ASN A 732 -17.88 7.50 28.73
N ASN A 733 -16.57 7.22 28.81
CA ASN A 733 -15.52 8.15 28.37
C ASN A 733 -14.76 7.72 27.10
N TYR A 734 -15.21 6.68 26.39
CA TYR A 734 -14.45 6.01 25.32
C TYR A 734 -14.95 6.31 23.90
N LEU A 735 -15.91 7.23 23.74
CA LEU A 735 -16.38 7.58 22.40
C LEU A 735 -15.23 8.22 21.60
N PRO A 736 -14.98 7.79 20.34
CA PRO A 736 -13.94 8.37 19.51
C PRO A 736 -14.06 9.90 19.46
N ASN A 737 -12.92 10.60 19.56
CA ASN A 737 -12.89 12.06 19.56
C ASN A 737 -13.64 12.61 18.34
N VAL A 738 -14.47 13.63 18.57
CA VAL A 738 -15.11 14.39 17.48
C VAL A 738 -14.00 15.05 16.67
N VAL A 739 -13.89 14.67 15.40
CA VAL A 739 -12.94 15.31 14.48
C VAL A 739 -13.48 16.73 14.26
N ARG A 740 -12.79 17.74 14.80
CA ARG A 740 -13.12 19.13 14.50
C ARG A 740 -12.82 19.36 13.01
N PRO A 741 -13.77 19.92 12.24
CA PRO A 741 -13.63 20.10 10.80
C PRO A 741 -12.43 20.97 10.42
#